data_AF-A0AA96ZEK9-F1
#
_entry.id   AF-A0AA96ZEK9-F1
#
_cell.length_a   1.000
_cell.length_b   1.000
_cell.length_c   1.000
_cell.angle_alpha   90.00
_cell.angle_beta   90.00
_cell.angle_gamma   90.00
#
_symmetry.space_group_name_H-M   'P 1'
#
loop_
_entity.id
_entity.type
_entity.pdbx_description
1 polymer ?
#
loop_
_entity_poly.entity_id
_entity_poly.type
_entity_poly.pdbx_seq_one_letter_code
_entity_poly.pdbx_strand_id
1 'polypeptide(L)'
;MTRSRKILAWTGATLVALLAILVVVIATFDWNRLKPFLNEKVSDALHRPFAINGDLSVHWQREPDEGGWRAWLPWPHFQAQDLTLGNPEWSKQPQMVTLQQVNFTLSPLPLLAQRVVIPSIELTGPDARLERLADGRANWVFDLPASDPNAEPSAWQLDIGSIRFDKGLVRIDDQTLRTRLELVITPLGKPIPFSDIVGGAEAKKVADKGAAAQDYAFGLTAKGEYRGLPVSGDGKAGGLLALKDARQPFPVQADVKAGATHIVVAGTLTDPQNLGALDLRLKLSGASLSDLYPLTGVTLPDSGAYSTDGRLIVQLKEPQGARFRYEGFNGRIGKSDIHGDLGFVAGQPRPKLTGKLVSDQLLFTDLAPLIGADSNAAQKKRGGESKQPAGKVLPVETFATDRWRAMDADVEFTGKRIVQTQDLPFSDLYTHVLLDDGQLSLQPLRFGVAGGQLDADIRLDGRSQPLQGRAKLSARGFKLKQLFPTFEPMKTSFGELNGDADIRGRGNSIAALLGTADGDLRMLINDGAVSRGLMEIAGLNVGNYVVSELFGDKEVKINCAVSDLGIKDGLASTRAFVFDTENAIIYIDGTANFKTEQLDLKINPESKGFRVFSLRSPLYVNGPFAKPNAGVQAGPLLLRGAGMVALGVVAGPAAGLLALVATGDNTPDQCTPLLERLKAGKLPKTVK
;
A
#
# COMPACT_ATOMS: atom_id res chain seq x y z
N MET A 1 80.56 -52.46 12.41
CA MET A 1 79.09 -52.31 12.52
C MET A 1 78.45 -53.69 12.56
N THR A 2 77.61 -53.97 13.56
CA THR A 2 76.80 -55.21 13.65
C THR A 2 75.87 -55.33 12.44
N ARG A 3 75.51 -56.56 12.04
CA ARG A 3 74.58 -56.82 10.92
C ARG A 3 73.30 -55.98 11.02
N SER A 4 72.79 -55.77 12.23
CA SER A 4 71.64 -54.92 12.54
C SER A 4 71.83 -53.44 12.20
N ARG A 5 73.01 -52.86 12.49
CA ARG A 5 73.32 -51.46 12.13
C ARG A 5 73.46 -51.26 10.62
N LYS A 6 73.97 -52.26 9.88
CA LYS A 6 74.02 -52.21 8.42
C LYS A 6 72.62 -52.30 7.81
N ILE A 7 71.76 -53.19 8.31
CA ILE A 7 70.37 -53.30 7.85
C ILE A 7 69.63 -51.98 8.10
N LEU A 8 69.66 -51.45 9.33
CA LEU A 8 69.06 -50.15 9.66
C LEU A 8 69.58 -49.00 8.78
N ALA A 9 70.89 -48.95 8.52
CA ALA A 9 71.48 -47.93 7.66
C ALA A 9 71.03 -48.07 6.18
N TRP A 10 70.97 -49.30 5.65
CA TRP A 10 70.47 -49.56 4.30
C TRP A 10 68.97 -49.28 4.17
N THR A 11 68.15 -49.69 5.14
CA THR A 11 66.71 -49.39 5.16
C THR A 11 66.48 -47.87 5.23
N GLY A 12 67.23 -47.17 6.08
CA GLY A 12 67.18 -45.70 6.16
C GLY A 12 67.62 -45.02 4.86
N ALA A 13 68.72 -45.46 4.26
CA ALA A 13 69.21 -44.92 2.99
C ALA A 13 68.23 -45.18 1.83
N THR A 14 67.63 -46.37 1.75
CA THR A 14 66.59 -46.68 0.76
C THR A 14 65.35 -45.82 0.96
N LEU A 15 64.91 -45.61 2.21
CA LEU A 15 63.75 -44.77 2.50
C LEU A 15 64.00 -43.30 2.12
N VAL A 16 65.20 -42.77 2.40
CA VAL A 16 65.60 -41.43 1.98
C VAL A 16 65.71 -41.32 0.45
N ALA A 17 66.27 -42.33 -0.22
CA ALA A 17 66.35 -42.37 -1.68
C ALA A 17 64.96 -42.42 -2.33
N LEU A 18 64.04 -43.22 -1.79
CA LEU A 18 62.65 -43.28 -2.24
C LEU A 18 61.92 -41.94 -2.04
N LEU A 19 62.12 -41.27 -0.90
CA LEU A 19 61.59 -39.94 -0.64
C LEU A 19 62.17 -38.90 -1.62
N ALA A 20 63.48 -38.93 -1.87
CA ALA A 20 64.11 -38.02 -2.82
C ALA A 20 63.60 -38.23 -4.25
N ILE A 21 63.46 -39.49 -4.67
CA ILE A 21 62.86 -39.85 -5.97
C ILE A 21 61.41 -39.35 -6.04
N LEU A 22 60.60 -39.59 -4.99
CA LEU A 22 59.22 -39.13 -4.92
C LEU A 22 59.13 -37.61 -5.05
N VAL A 23 59.99 -36.87 -4.34
CA VAL A 23 60.07 -35.40 -4.42
C VAL A 23 60.43 -34.94 -5.84
N VAL A 24 61.43 -35.56 -6.48
CA VAL A 24 61.81 -35.24 -7.87
C VAL A 24 60.66 -35.54 -8.83
N VAL A 25 59.98 -36.68 -8.68
CA VAL A 25 58.82 -37.04 -9.50
C VAL A 25 57.72 -36.01 -9.34
N ILE A 26 57.33 -35.67 -8.11
CA ILE A 26 56.27 -34.68 -7.84
C ILE A 26 56.66 -33.28 -8.36
N ALA A 27 57.91 -32.88 -8.23
CA ALA A 27 58.40 -31.57 -8.67
C ALA A 27 58.51 -31.44 -10.20
N THR A 28 58.69 -32.55 -10.91
CA THR A 28 58.84 -32.58 -12.39
C THR A 28 57.60 -33.15 -13.11
N PHE A 29 56.57 -33.52 -12.37
CA PHE A 29 55.33 -34.07 -12.91
C PHE A 29 54.57 -33.02 -13.72
N ASP A 30 54.18 -33.37 -14.94
CA ASP A 30 53.31 -32.55 -15.77
C ASP A 30 51.85 -32.71 -15.31
N TRP A 31 51.38 -31.75 -14.52
CA TRP A 31 50.03 -31.73 -13.95
C TRP A 31 48.92 -31.66 -15.00
N ASN A 32 49.21 -31.21 -16.24
CA ASN A 32 48.23 -31.24 -17.33
C ASN A 32 47.77 -32.64 -17.69
N ARG A 33 48.57 -33.68 -17.40
CA ARG A 33 48.19 -35.09 -17.60
C ARG A 33 47.03 -35.54 -16.73
N LEU A 34 46.75 -34.83 -15.63
CA LEU A 34 45.62 -35.13 -14.75
C LEU A 34 44.32 -34.46 -15.19
N LYS A 35 44.36 -33.50 -16.12
CA LYS A 35 43.14 -32.78 -16.57
C LYS A 35 42.04 -33.72 -17.06
N PRO A 36 42.27 -34.74 -17.93
CA PRO A 36 41.20 -35.64 -18.37
C PRO A 36 40.53 -36.37 -17.21
N PHE A 37 41.32 -36.87 -16.26
CA PHE A 37 40.82 -37.56 -15.08
C PHE A 37 40.01 -36.64 -14.16
N LEU A 38 40.51 -35.41 -13.91
CA LEU A 38 39.79 -34.42 -13.11
C LEU A 38 38.49 -33.97 -13.80
N ASN A 39 38.54 -33.75 -15.11
CA ASN A 39 37.39 -33.38 -15.92
C ASN A 39 36.30 -34.45 -15.83
N GLU A 40 36.65 -35.72 -16.00
CA GLU A 40 35.74 -36.87 -15.87
C GLU A 40 35.17 -36.96 -14.45
N LYS A 41 36.01 -36.97 -13.41
CA LYS A 41 35.54 -37.14 -12.02
C LYS A 41 34.67 -36.01 -11.51
N VAL A 42 35.00 -34.76 -11.85
CA VAL A 42 34.16 -33.62 -11.48
C VAL A 42 32.87 -33.62 -12.30
N SER A 43 32.92 -34.01 -13.58
CA SER A 43 31.72 -34.11 -14.41
C SER A 43 30.75 -35.17 -13.90
N ASP A 44 31.26 -36.35 -13.53
CA ASP A 44 30.49 -37.44 -12.92
C ASP A 44 29.89 -37.00 -11.58
N ALA A 45 30.69 -36.36 -10.73
CA ALA A 45 30.23 -35.93 -9.40
C ALA A 45 29.15 -34.85 -9.45
N LEU A 46 29.24 -33.93 -10.42
CA LEU A 46 28.28 -32.84 -10.57
C LEU A 46 27.13 -33.16 -11.53
N HIS A 47 27.21 -34.26 -12.27
CA HIS A 47 26.37 -34.56 -13.44
C HIS A 47 26.25 -33.36 -14.40
N ARG A 48 27.38 -32.70 -14.66
CA ARG A 48 27.51 -31.53 -15.53
C ARG A 48 28.85 -31.57 -16.26
N PRO A 49 28.94 -31.17 -17.53
CA PRO A 49 30.24 -31.09 -18.21
C PRO A 49 31.18 -30.14 -17.48
N PHE A 50 32.35 -30.59 -17.05
CA PHE A 50 33.38 -29.76 -16.45
C PHE A 50 34.69 -29.91 -17.23
N ALA A 51 35.35 -28.79 -17.53
CA ALA A 51 36.61 -28.80 -18.24
C ALA A 51 37.56 -27.71 -17.73
N ILE A 52 38.81 -28.12 -17.46
CA ILE A 52 39.98 -27.23 -17.38
C ILE A 52 40.58 -27.15 -18.79
N ASN A 53 40.33 -26.05 -19.49
CA ASN A 53 40.79 -25.86 -20.88
C ASN A 53 42.22 -25.29 -20.94
N GLY A 54 42.60 -24.49 -19.94
CA GLY A 54 43.92 -23.86 -19.83
C GLY A 54 44.98 -24.73 -19.15
N ASP A 55 46.05 -24.09 -18.70
CA ASP A 55 47.14 -24.75 -17.98
C ASP A 55 46.74 -25.12 -16.54
N LEU A 56 47.12 -26.31 -16.10
CA LEU A 56 47.06 -26.76 -14.72
C LEU A 56 48.50 -26.94 -14.21
N SER A 57 48.89 -26.13 -13.23
CA SER A 57 50.23 -26.15 -12.63
C SER A 57 50.17 -26.20 -11.11
N VAL A 58 51.24 -26.75 -10.51
CA VAL A 58 51.41 -26.81 -9.06
C VAL A 58 52.78 -26.26 -8.70
N HIS A 59 52.79 -25.23 -7.86
CA HIS A 59 53.99 -24.60 -7.36
C HIS A 59 54.20 -25.00 -5.91
N TRP A 60 55.40 -25.47 -5.58
CA TRP A 60 55.76 -25.87 -4.23
C TRP A 60 56.53 -24.75 -3.56
N GLN A 61 55.93 -24.13 -2.54
CA GLN A 61 56.50 -22.97 -1.85
C GLN A 61 56.34 -23.12 -0.34
N ARG A 62 57.21 -22.46 0.43
CA ARG A 62 57.08 -22.46 1.89
C ARG A 62 55.97 -21.51 2.29
N GLU A 63 55.09 -21.96 3.19
CA GLU A 63 54.02 -21.13 3.74
C GLU A 63 54.60 -20.15 4.77
N PRO A 64 54.53 -18.82 4.53
CA PRO A 64 55.14 -17.82 5.42
C PRO A 64 54.54 -17.80 6.83
N ASP A 65 53.27 -18.21 6.96
CA ASP A 65 52.51 -18.19 8.21
C ASP A 65 52.78 -19.40 9.12
N GLU A 66 53.54 -20.40 8.66
CA GLU A 66 53.92 -21.58 9.44
C GLU A 66 55.25 -21.38 10.18
N GLY A 67 55.27 -21.77 11.46
CA GLY A 67 56.43 -21.64 12.34
C GLY A 67 57.18 -22.95 12.61
N GLY A 68 58.41 -22.83 13.11
CA GLY A 68 59.21 -23.97 13.59
C GLY A 68 59.65 -24.93 12.48
N TRP A 69 59.55 -26.24 12.72
CA TRP A 69 59.97 -27.26 11.73
C TRP A 69 59.01 -27.36 10.54
N ARG A 70 57.75 -26.94 10.70
CA ARG A 70 56.72 -27.02 9.64
C ARG A 70 56.97 -26.04 8.50
N ALA A 71 57.62 -24.91 8.78
CA ALA A 71 58.06 -23.93 7.79
C ALA A 71 59.00 -24.51 6.70
N TRP A 72 59.66 -25.63 7.00
CA TRP A 72 60.55 -26.32 6.06
C TRP A 72 59.81 -27.21 5.06
N LEU A 73 58.55 -27.55 5.33
CA LEU A 73 57.73 -28.37 4.45
C LEU A 73 57.06 -27.48 3.40
N PRO A 74 57.37 -27.63 2.10
CA PRO A 74 56.70 -26.86 1.06
C PRO A 74 55.24 -27.29 0.89
N TRP A 75 54.36 -26.32 0.67
CA TRP A 75 52.94 -26.53 0.41
C TRP A 75 52.65 -26.47 -1.09
N PRO A 76 51.76 -27.33 -1.61
CA PRO A 76 51.32 -27.28 -2.99
C PRO A 76 50.35 -26.11 -3.21
N HIS A 77 50.71 -25.23 -4.14
CA HIS A 77 49.89 -24.13 -4.64
C HIS A 77 49.38 -24.50 -6.02
N PHE A 78 48.10 -24.82 -6.12
CA PHE A 78 47.45 -25.22 -7.37
C PHE A 78 46.98 -23.98 -8.12
N GLN A 79 47.25 -23.94 -9.42
CA GLN A 79 46.77 -22.93 -10.35
C GLN A 79 46.14 -23.62 -11.56
N ALA A 80 44.88 -23.32 -11.83
CA ALA A 80 44.17 -23.80 -13.01
C ALA A 80 43.63 -22.61 -13.81
N GLN A 81 43.76 -22.64 -15.14
CA GLN A 81 43.29 -21.58 -16.05
C GLN A 81 42.15 -22.06 -16.94
N ASP A 82 41.28 -21.13 -17.34
CA ASP A 82 40.12 -21.34 -18.22
C ASP A 82 39.27 -22.56 -17.82
N LEU A 83 38.60 -22.44 -16.66
CA LEU A 83 37.71 -23.47 -16.15
C LEU A 83 36.28 -23.17 -16.61
N THR A 84 35.58 -24.23 -17.01
CA THR A 84 34.20 -24.14 -17.48
C THR A 84 33.36 -25.22 -16.82
N LEU A 85 32.17 -24.83 -16.37
CA LEU A 85 31.10 -25.73 -15.91
C LEU A 85 29.91 -25.55 -16.84
N GLY A 86 29.48 -26.64 -17.46
CA GLY A 86 28.38 -26.69 -18.40
C GLY A 86 27.02 -26.61 -17.70
N ASN A 87 26.01 -26.20 -18.46
CA ASN A 87 24.62 -26.31 -18.02
C ASN A 87 24.11 -27.75 -18.13
N PRO A 88 22.97 -28.06 -17.48
CA PRO A 88 22.22 -29.27 -17.80
C PRO A 88 21.74 -29.29 -19.27
N GLU A 89 21.49 -30.49 -19.79
CA GLU A 89 21.12 -30.73 -21.20
C GLU A 89 19.88 -29.94 -21.68
N TRP A 90 18.99 -29.57 -20.76
CA TRP A 90 17.78 -28.82 -21.09
C TRP A 90 18.01 -27.33 -21.33
N SER A 91 19.15 -26.76 -20.91
CA SER A 91 19.46 -25.36 -21.13
C SER A 91 19.97 -25.11 -22.54
N LYS A 92 19.59 -23.97 -23.12
CA LYS A 92 20.07 -23.55 -24.45
C LYS A 92 21.48 -22.97 -24.43
N GLN A 93 22.00 -22.62 -23.25
CA GLN A 93 23.33 -22.05 -23.09
C GLN A 93 24.31 -23.16 -22.72
N PRO A 94 25.47 -23.29 -23.40
CA PRO A 94 26.39 -24.40 -23.15
C PRO A 94 27.07 -24.31 -21.78
N GLN A 95 27.31 -23.11 -21.27
CA GLN A 95 28.10 -22.86 -20.06
C GLN A 95 27.26 -22.19 -18.97
N MET A 96 27.31 -22.77 -17.77
CA MET A 96 26.72 -22.23 -16.55
C MET A 96 27.69 -21.31 -15.82
N VAL A 97 28.94 -21.74 -15.63
CA VAL A 97 29.97 -20.96 -14.92
C VAL A 97 31.26 -20.99 -15.72
N THR A 98 31.93 -19.85 -15.83
CA THR A 98 33.29 -19.74 -16.36
C THR A 98 34.18 -19.00 -15.38
N LEU A 99 35.46 -19.40 -15.35
CA LEU A 99 36.49 -18.84 -14.48
C LEU A 99 37.77 -18.70 -15.29
N GLN A 100 38.39 -17.53 -15.30
CA GLN A 100 39.65 -17.33 -16.01
C GLN A 100 40.80 -18.06 -15.31
N GLN A 101 40.81 -18.02 -13.99
CA GLN A 101 41.82 -18.69 -13.18
C GLN A 101 41.29 -19.01 -11.79
N VAL A 102 41.77 -20.13 -11.23
CA VAL A 102 41.59 -20.50 -9.83
C VAL A 102 42.94 -20.80 -9.22
N ASN A 103 43.26 -20.16 -8.09
CA ASN A 103 44.40 -20.48 -7.26
C ASN A 103 43.92 -21.01 -5.91
N PHE A 104 44.51 -22.09 -5.41
CA PHE A 104 44.27 -22.53 -4.04
C PHE A 104 45.48 -23.26 -3.47
N THR A 105 45.58 -23.23 -2.15
CA THR A 105 46.62 -23.94 -1.40
C THR A 105 46.01 -25.10 -0.63
N LEU A 106 46.76 -26.20 -0.48
CA LEU A 106 46.33 -27.35 0.30
C LEU A 106 47.31 -27.59 1.43
N SER A 107 46.82 -27.64 2.68
CA SER A 107 47.68 -27.97 3.82
C SER A 107 48.00 -29.46 3.81
N PRO A 108 49.28 -29.87 3.71
CA PRO A 108 49.63 -31.29 3.52
C PRO A 108 49.55 -32.12 4.81
N LEU A 109 49.83 -31.53 5.98
CA LEU A 109 49.86 -32.27 7.26
C LEU A 109 48.47 -32.76 7.72
N PRO A 110 47.39 -31.95 7.62
CA PRO A 110 46.04 -32.40 7.97
C PRO A 110 45.54 -33.60 7.15
N LEU A 111 46.07 -33.82 5.93
CA LEU A 111 45.71 -34.96 5.09
C LEU A 111 46.01 -36.31 5.76
N LEU A 112 47.08 -36.38 6.57
CA LEU A 112 47.44 -37.58 7.35
C LEU A 112 46.39 -37.92 8.42
N ALA A 113 45.60 -36.94 8.83
CA ALA A 113 44.49 -37.09 9.75
C ALA A 113 43.12 -37.07 9.03
N GLN A 114 43.10 -37.37 7.72
CA GLN A 114 41.89 -37.36 6.89
C GLN A 114 41.17 -35.99 6.86
N ARG A 115 41.91 -34.88 6.97
CA ARG A 115 41.36 -33.53 6.88
C ARG A 115 41.92 -32.83 5.65
N VAL A 116 41.05 -32.46 4.72
CA VAL A 116 41.37 -31.62 3.57
C VAL A 116 41.19 -30.17 4.02
N VAL A 117 42.30 -29.46 4.24
CA VAL A 117 42.27 -28.05 4.66
C VAL A 117 42.77 -27.17 3.52
N ILE A 118 41.88 -26.31 3.01
CA ILE A 118 42.16 -25.34 1.94
C ILE A 118 42.11 -23.94 2.56
N PRO A 119 43.25 -23.32 2.93
CA PRO A 119 43.28 -22.03 3.63
C PRO A 119 42.67 -20.88 2.83
N SER A 120 42.92 -20.83 1.53
CA SER A 120 42.37 -19.80 0.65
C SER A 120 42.15 -20.32 -0.77
N ILE A 121 41.02 -19.90 -1.35
CA ILE A 121 40.69 -20.06 -2.77
C ILE A 121 40.57 -18.67 -3.37
N GLU A 122 41.29 -18.41 -4.46
CA GLU A 122 41.26 -17.17 -5.21
C GLU A 122 40.71 -17.44 -6.60
N LEU A 123 39.64 -16.73 -6.97
CA LEU A 123 38.97 -16.86 -8.26
C LEU A 123 39.18 -15.58 -9.07
N THR A 124 39.60 -15.72 -10.32
CA THR A 124 39.77 -14.58 -11.24
C THR A 124 38.68 -14.62 -12.31
N GLY A 125 37.96 -13.51 -12.44
CA GLY A 125 36.89 -13.31 -13.42
C GLY A 125 35.76 -14.34 -13.40
N PRO A 126 35.15 -14.70 -12.24
CA PRO A 126 33.97 -15.57 -12.23
C PRO A 126 32.78 -14.96 -12.99
N ASP A 127 32.25 -15.68 -13.98
CA ASP A 127 30.99 -15.39 -14.67
C ASP A 127 30.02 -16.56 -14.47
N ALA A 128 28.91 -16.33 -13.79
CA ALA A 128 27.87 -17.31 -13.54
C ALA A 128 26.56 -16.92 -14.22
N ARG A 129 25.92 -17.89 -14.88
CA ARG A 129 24.64 -17.74 -15.56
C ARG A 129 23.64 -18.66 -14.89
N LEU A 130 22.65 -18.06 -14.24
CA LEU A 130 21.62 -18.74 -13.49
C LEU A 130 20.32 -18.69 -14.30
N GLU A 131 19.78 -19.84 -14.67
CA GLU A 131 18.56 -19.98 -15.45
C GLU A 131 17.52 -20.79 -14.67
N ARG A 132 16.29 -20.26 -14.59
CA ARG A 132 15.12 -21.01 -14.14
C ARG A 132 13.98 -20.90 -15.15
N LEU A 133 13.50 -22.06 -15.57
CA LEU A 133 12.39 -22.19 -16.51
C LEU A 133 11.04 -22.06 -15.81
N ALA A 134 9.99 -21.80 -16.60
CA ALA A 134 8.63 -21.67 -16.10
C ALA A 134 8.09 -22.95 -15.41
N ASP A 135 8.65 -24.12 -15.73
CA ASP A 135 8.32 -25.41 -15.11
C ASP A 135 9.03 -25.64 -13.75
N GLY A 136 9.85 -24.69 -13.30
CA GLY A 136 10.55 -24.72 -12.01
C GLY A 136 11.95 -25.34 -12.05
N ARG A 137 12.38 -25.93 -13.18
CA ARG A 137 13.76 -26.42 -13.33
C ARG A 137 14.74 -25.25 -13.27
N ALA A 138 15.80 -25.41 -12.49
CA ALA A 138 16.83 -24.40 -12.31
C ALA A 138 18.22 -25.01 -12.47
N ASN A 139 19.11 -24.33 -13.19
CA ASN A 139 20.44 -24.88 -13.50
C ASN A 139 21.38 -24.94 -12.29
N TRP A 140 21.12 -24.16 -11.24
CA TRP A 140 21.84 -24.17 -9.96
C TRP A 140 21.41 -25.30 -9.01
N VAL A 141 20.45 -26.12 -9.40
CA VAL A 141 20.07 -27.33 -8.67
C VAL A 141 20.84 -28.50 -9.28
N PHE A 142 21.67 -29.14 -8.46
CA PHE A 142 22.48 -30.29 -8.85
C PHE A 142 21.79 -31.57 -8.39
N ASP A 143 21.65 -32.52 -9.32
CA ASP A 143 21.17 -33.87 -9.01
C ASP A 143 22.38 -34.70 -8.59
N LEU A 144 22.82 -34.52 -7.34
CA LEU A 144 23.94 -35.25 -6.79
C LEU A 144 23.47 -36.67 -6.47
N PRO A 145 24.26 -37.72 -6.76
CA PRO A 145 23.87 -39.09 -6.44
C PRO A 145 23.56 -39.17 -4.94
N ALA A 146 22.35 -39.65 -4.61
CA ALA A 146 21.92 -39.79 -3.23
C ALA A 146 22.99 -40.61 -2.48
N SER A 147 23.54 -40.03 -1.40
CA SER A 147 24.35 -40.82 -0.49
C SER A 147 23.47 -41.95 0.00
N ASP A 148 23.88 -43.20 -0.26
CA ASP A 148 23.18 -44.39 0.22
C ASP A 148 22.89 -44.17 1.73
N PRO A 149 21.62 -44.24 2.18
CA PRO A 149 21.28 -44.04 3.59
C PRO A 149 22.02 -44.97 4.55
N ASN A 150 22.58 -46.07 4.04
CA ASN A 150 23.40 -47.04 4.77
C ASN A 150 24.91 -46.91 4.50
N ALA A 151 25.37 -46.00 3.64
CA ALA A 151 26.80 -45.74 3.46
C ALA A 151 27.34 -44.96 4.67
N GLU A 152 28.46 -45.45 5.22
CA GLU A 152 29.16 -44.73 6.27
C GLU A 152 29.56 -43.33 5.77
N PRO A 153 29.37 -42.26 6.57
CA PRO A 153 29.84 -40.93 6.22
C PRO A 153 31.33 -40.99 5.89
N SER A 154 31.75 -40.27 4.84
CA SER A 154 33.17 -40.18 4.50
C SER A 154 33.98 -39.77 5.73
N ALA A 155 35.02 -40.54 6.05
CA ALA A 155 35.95 -40.20 7.13
C ALA A 155 36.74 -38.90 6.84
N TRP A 156 36.71 -38.41 5.59
CA TRP A 156 37.37 -37.17 5.20
C TRP A 156 36.55 -35.93 5.57
N GLN A 157 37.16 -35.00 6.31
CA GLN A 157 36.58 -33.70 6.62
C GLN A 157 37.17 -32.62 5.70
N LEU A 158 36.30 -31.80 5.10
CA LEU A 158 36.71 -30.67 4.26
C LEU A 158 36.54 -29.36 5.02
N ASP A 159 37.65 -28.65 5.20
CA ASP A 159 37.69 -27.31 5.78
C ASP A 159 38.19 -26.31 4.71
N ILE A 160 37.38 -25.29 4.45
CA ILE A 160 37.70 -24.23 3.49
C ILE A 160 37.77 -22.93 4.27
N GLY A 161 38.97 -22.35 4.31
CA GLY A 161 39.28 -21.10 4.99
C GLY A 161 38.60 -19.91 4.32
N SER A 162 39.24 -19.23 3.37
CA SER A 162 38.68 -18.04 2.71
C SER A 162 38.45 -18.20 1.20
N ILE A 163 37.42 -17.53 0.67
CA ILE A 163 37.16 -17.45 -0.77
C ILE A 163 37.26 -15.98 -1.17
N ARG A 164 38.20 -15.68 -2.07
CA ARG A 164 38.47 -14.34 -2.60
C ARG A 164 38.25 -14.32 -4.10
N PHE A 165 37.79 -13.21 -4.64
CA PHE A 165 37.70 -12.98 -6.08
C PHE A 165 37.84 -11.51 -6.41
N ASP A 166 38.28 -11.21 -7.63
CA ASP A 166 38.52 -9.85 -8.13
C ASP A 166 37.23 -9.14 -8.54
N LYS A 167 36.45 -9.76 -9.42
CA LYS A 167 35.17 -9.24 -9.92
C LYS A 167 34.30 -10.41 -10.37
N GLY A 168 33.15 -10.56 -9.71
CA GLY A 168 32.13 -11.53 -10.10
C GLY A 168 31.07 -10.91 -11.00
N LEU A 169 30.63 -11.69 -11.98
CA LEU A 169 29.48 -11.38 -12.82
C LEU A 169 28.46 -12.50 -12.67
N VAL A 170 27.23 -12.16 -12.30
CA VAL A 170 26.12 -13.12 -12.20
C VAL A 170 24.98 -12.62 -13.07
N ARG A 171 24.57 -13.43 -14.03
CA ARG A 171 23.38 -13.16 -14.86
C ARG A 171 22.27 -14.11 -14.46
N ILE A 172 21.11 -13.57 -14.11
CA ILE A 172 19.94 -14.33 -13.69
C ILE A 172 18.88 -14.17 -14.77
N ASP A 173 18.37 -15.29 -15.28
CA ASP A 173 17.19 -15.38 -16.14
C ASP A 173 16.18 -16.33 -15.49
N ASP A 174 15.11 -15.77 -14.94
CA ASP A 174 14.11 -16.50 -14.17
C ASP A 174 12.72 -16.28 -14.76
N GLN A 175 12.21 -17.29 -15.44
CA GLN A 175 10.90 -17.25 -16.11
C GLN A 175 9.74 -17.33 -15.11
N THR A 176 9.93 -17.99 -13.96
CA THR A 176 8.92 -18.07 -12.90
C THR A 176 8.69 -16.69 -12.27
N LEU A 177 9.76 -15.97 -11.96
CA LEU A 177 9.69 -14.61 -11.42
C LEU A 177 9.61 -13.52 -12.49
N ARG A 178 9.74 -13.87 -13.77
CA ARG A 178 9.84 -12.93 -14.91
C ARG A 178 10.95 -11.90 -14.69
N THR A 179 12.14 -12.38 -14.36
CA THR A 179 13.27 -11.56 -13.91
C THR A 179 14.48 -11.80 -14.79
N ARG A 180 15.12 -10.72 -15.25
CA ARG A 180 16.40 -10.77 -15.96
C ARG A 180 17.34 -9.75 -15.33
N LEU A 181 18.36 -10.20 -14.62
CA LEU A 181 19.27 -9.33 -13.89
C LEU A 181 20.71 -9.62 -14.23
N GLU A 182 21.50 -8.56 -14.34
CA GLU A 182 22.95 -8.61 -14.34
C GLU A 182 23.46 -8.02 -13.02
N LEU A 183 24.21 -8.81 -12.27
CA LEU A 183 24.79 -8.49 -10.97
C LEU A 183 26.31 -8.48 -11.10
N VAL A 184 26.93 -7.35 -10.79
CA VAL A 184 28.37 -7.21 -10.68
C VAL A 184 28.74 -7.18 -9.21
N ILE A 185 29.65 -8.06 -8.80
CA ILE A 185 30.10 -8.20 -7.41
C ILE A 185 31.58 -7.81 -7.35
N THR A 186 31.93 -6.84 -6.51
CA THR A 186 33.33 -6.39 -6.34
C THR A 186 33.71 -6.40 -4.87
N PRO A 187 34.93 -6.84 -4.50
CA PRO A 187 35.43 -6.73 -3.15
C PRO A 187 35.59 -5.26 -2.75
N LEU A 188 35.27 -4.91 -1.50
CA LEU A 188 35.42 -3.54 -0.97
C LEU A 188 36.86 -3.21 -0.55
N GLY A 189 37.76 -4.20 -0.57
CA GLY A 189 39.11 -4.08 -0.03
C GLY A 189 39.09 -4.15 1.49
N LYS A 190 38.90 -2.99 2.16
CA LYS A 190 38.73 -2.95 3.62
C LYS A 190 37.26 -3.24 3.97
N PRO A 191 36.98 -4.23 4.84
CA PRO A 191 35.62 -4.47 5.30
C PRO A 191 35.03 -3.22 5.96
N ILE A 192 33.73 -3.00 5.75
CA ILE A 192 33.00 -1.89 6.38
C ILE A 192 32.23 -2.45 7.58
N PRO A 193 32.45 -1.95 8.80
CA PRO A 193 31.73 -2.40 9.98
C PRO A 193 30.21 -2.32 9.81
N PHE A 194 29.50 -3.35 10.27
CA PHE A 194 28.02 -3.37 10.22
C PHE A 194 27.41 -2.13 10.89
N SER A 195 27.97 -1.72 12.03
CA SER A 195 27.55 -0.54 12.81
C SER A 195 27.62 0.77 12.04
N ASP A 196 28.52 0.90 11.07
CA ASP A 196 28.71 2.13 10.31
C ASP A 196 27.57 2.36 9.31
N ILE A 197 26.86 1.30 8.92
CA ILE A 197 25.73 1.35 8.00
C ILE A 197 24.39 1.40 8.74
N VAL A 198 24.18 0.51 9.72
CA VAL A 198 22.88 0.43 10.42
C VAL A 198 22.78 1.30 11.67
N GLY A 199 23.91 1.83 12.15
CA GLY A 199 24.02 2.58 13.41
C GLY A 199 24.25 1.68 14.63
N GLY A 200 24.94 2.20 15.64
CA GLY A 200 25.37 1.43 16.81
C GLY A 200 24.24 0.82 17.64
N ALA A 201 23.07 1.47 17.71
CA ALA A 201 21.92 0.95 18.44
C ALA A 201 21.36 -0.33 17.80
N GLU A 202 21.27 -0.39 16.47
CA GLU A 202 20.75 -1.56 15.77
C GLU A 202 21.78 -2.69 15.73
N ALA A 203 23.06 -2.36 15.55
CA ALA A 203 24.16 -3.31 15.67
C ALA A 203 24.17 -4.02 17.04
N LYS A 204 23.92 -3.28 18.12
CA LYS A 204 23.82 -3.84 19.47
C LYS A 204 22.64 -4.82 19.60
N LYS A 205 21.46 -4.48 19.06
CA LYS A 205 20.31 -5.40 19.09
C LYS A 205 20.58 -6.72 18.38
N VAL A 206 21.34 -6.70 17.28
CA VAL A 206 21.74 -7.93 16.59
C VAL A 206 22.73 -8.74 17.44
N ALA A 207 23.74 -8.09 18.02
CA ALA A 207 24.71 -8.75 18.90
C ALA A 207 24.05 -9.39 20.13
N ASP A 208 23.07 -8.71 20.75
CA ASP A 208 22.31 -9.20 21.90
C ASP A 208 21.48 -10.46 21.58
N LYS A 209 21.15 -10.71 20.30
CA LYS A 209 20.47 -11.94 19.83
C LYS A 209 21.41 -13.16 19.67
N GLY A 210 22.68 -13.04 20.04
CA GLY A 210 23.59 -14.19 20.21
C GLY A 210 24.74 -14.30 19.21
N ALA A 211 24.85 -13.38 18.24
CA ALA A 211 26.00 -13.29 17.35
C ALA A 211 26.17 -11.87 16.78
N ALA A 212 27.42 -11.39 16.73
CA ALA A 212 27.74 -10.16 16.02
C ALA A 212 27.57 -10.39 14.51
N ALA A 213 26.92 -9.45 13.82
CA ALA A 213 26.89 -9.45 12.37
C ALA A 213 28.32 -9.25 11.83
N GLN A 214 28.61 -9.87 10.69
CA GLN A 214 29.88 -9.64 10.00
C GLN A 214 29.99 -8.22 9.45
N ASP A 215 31.20 -7.85 9.06
CA ASP A 215 31.43 -6.65 8.26
C ASP A 215 31.00 -6.88 6.81
N TYR A 216 30.66 -5.79 6.13
CA TYR A 216 30.42 -5.80 4.70
C TYR A 216 31.74 -6.00 3.96
N ALA A 217 31.80 -7.01 3.09
CA ALA A 217 33.01 -7.37 2.35
C ALA A 217 32.89 -7.12 0.84
N PHE A 218 31.66 -7.10 0.30
CA PHE A 218 31.40 -6.98 -1.13
C PHE A 218 30.46 -5.82 -1.44
N GLY A 219 30.75 -5.12 -2.53
CA GLY A 219 29.85 -4.21 -3.22
C GLY A 219 29.11 -4.95 -4.34
N LEU A 220 27.88 -4.55 -4.57
CA LEU A 220 26.96 -5.13 -5.55
C LEU A 220 26.47 -4.00 -6.47
N THR A 221 26.38 -4.27 -7.76
CA THR A 221 25.68 -3.39 -8.72
C THR A 221 24.74 -4.25 -9.55
N ALA A 222 23.46 -3.87 -9.58
CA ALA A 222 22.40 -4.61 -10.25
C ALA A 222 21.79 -3.76 -11.37
N LYS A 223 21.57 -4.37 -12.54
CA LYS A 223 20.79 -3.78 -13.65
C LYS A 223 19.96 -4.86 -14.35
N GLY A 224 18.79 -4.49 -14.83
CA GLY A 224 17.97 -5.39 -15.64
C GLY A 224 16.49 -5.10 -15.52
N GLU A 225 15.69 -6.16 -15.45
CA GLU A 225 14.23 -6.11 -15.40
C GLU A 225 13.68 -7.10 -14.37
N TYR A 226 12.66 -6.68 -13.63
CA TYR A 226 11.88 -7.52 -12.73
C TYR A 226 10.41 -7.34 -13.04
N ARG A 227 9.74 -8.42 -13.47
CA ARG A 227 8.33 -8.44 -13.89
C ARG A 227 8.00 -7.37 -14.95
N GLY A 228 8.95 -7.13 -15.86
CA GLY A 228 8.84 -6.11 -16.91
C GLY A 228 9.13 -4.68 -16.47
N LEU A 229 9.43 -4.44 -15.19
CA LEU A 229 9.87 -3.13 -14.71
C LEU A 229 11.40 -3.02 -14.77
N PRO A 230 11.96 -1.90 -15.24
CA PRO A 230 13.40 -1.68 -15.20
C PRO A 230 13.88 -1.61 -13.75
N VAL A 231 14.94 -2.35 -13.45
CA VAL A 231 15.60 -2.39 -12.15
C VAL A 231 17.03 -1.91 -12.26
N SER A 232 17.45 -1.06 -11.34
CA SER A 232 18.83 -0.66 -11.17
C SER A 232 19.12 -0.38 -9.71
N GLY A 233 20.35 -0.65 -9.26
CA GLY A 233 20.73 -0.33 -7.89
C GLY A 233 22.13 -0.75 -7.54
N ASP A 234 22.53 -0.38 -6.34
CA ASP A 234 23.77 -0.79 -5.72
C ASP A 234 23.50 -1.35 -4.32
N GLY A 235 24.48 -2.07 -3.78
CA GLY A 235 24.33 -2.67 -2.47
C GLY A 235 25.64 -3.15 -1.90
N LYS A 236 25.57 -3.67 -0.69
CA LYS A 236 26.69 -4.27 0.02
C LYS A 236 26.25 -5.55 0.71
N ALA A 237 27.15 -6.51 0.80
CA ALA A 237 26.90 -7.79 1.44
C ALA A 237 28.11 -8.27 2.25
N GLY A 238 27.84 -9.16 3.22
CA GLY A 238 28.86 -9.78 4.06
C GLY A 238 29.75 -10.78 3.32
N GLY A 239 30.75 -11.31 4.02
CA GLY A 239 31.69 -12.31 3.50
C GLY A 239 31.02 -13.64 3.12
N LEU A 240 31.49 -14.31 2.06
CA LEU A 240 30.89 -15.56 1.57
C LEU A 240 31.00 -16.74 2.56
N LEU A 241 31.97 -16.70 3.48
CA LEU A 241 32.15 -17.76 4.48
C LEU A 241 31.03 -17.81 5.52
N ALA A 242 30.41 -16.65 5.79
CA ALA A 242 29.21 -16.55 6.62
C ALA A 242 28.09 -17.48 6.15
N LEU A 243 28.04 -17.73 4.84
CA LEU A 243 27.00 -18.53 4.23
C LEU A 243 27.05 -19.99 4.70
N LYS A 244 28.10 -20.43 5.42
CA LYS A 244 28.19 -21.77 6.01
C LYS A 244 27.79 -21.85 7.48
N ASP A 245 27.82 -20.74 8.22
CA ASP A 245 27.43 -20.73 9.64
C ASP A 245 26.03 -20.14 9.79
N ALA A 246 25.04 -21.01 9.96
CA ALA A 246 23.64 -20.62 10.12
C ALA A 246 23.39 -19.68 11.30
N ARG A 247 24.32 -19.61 12.28
CA ARG A 247 24.21 -18.77 13.47
C ARG A 247 24.74 -17.35 13.26
N GLN A 248 25.51 -17.10 12.21
CA GLN A 248 26.08 -15.77 11.96
C GLN A 248 25.14 -14.92 11.09
N PRO A 249 24.65 -13.76 11.59
CA PRO A 249 23.83 -12.86 10.80
C PRO A 249 24.60 -12.32 9.60
N PHE A 250 24.08 -12.55 8.40
CA PHE A 250 24.67 -12.09 7.15
C PHE A 250 24.21 -10.66 6.84
N PRO A 251 25.11 -9.66 6.87
CA PRO A 251 24.74 -8.26 6.65
C PRO A 251 24.39 -8.03 5.18
N VAL A 252 23.30 -7.32 4.94
CA VAL A 252 22.83 -6.92 3.61
C VAL A 252 22.43 -5.45 3.60
N GLN A 253 22.76 -4.76 2.52
CA GLN A 253 22.31 -3.40 2.25
C GLN A 253 22.05 -3.27 0.75
N ALA A 254 20.97 -2.61 0.37
CA ALA A 254 20.70 -2.29 -1.03
C ALA A 254 19.98 -0.95 -1.15
N ASP A 255 20.27 -0.24 -2.23
CA ASP A 255 19.55 0.92 -2.73
C ASP A 255 19.14 0.60 -4.18
N VAL A 256 17.84 0.41 -4.40
CA VAL A 256 17.29 -0.13 -5.65
C VAL A 256 16.14 0.73 -6.13
N LYS A 257 16.17 1.07 -7.42
CA LYS A 257 15.04 1.64 -8.16
C LYS A 257 14.42 0.56 -9.04
N ALA A 258 13.12 0.34 -8.86
CA ALA A 258 12.32 -0.59 -9.65
C ALA A 258 11.08 0.15 -10.18
N GLY A 259 11.08 0.48 -11.47
CA GLY A 259 10.08 1.40 -12.04
C GLY A 259 10.11 2.77 -11.34
N ALA A 260 8.96 3.22 -10.84
CA ALA A 260 8.82 4.46 -10.07
C ALA A 260 9.11 4.30 -8.56
N THR A 261 9.38 3.08 -8.09
CA THR A 261 9.60 2.78 -6.68
C THR A 261 11.09 2.79 -6.35
N HIS A 262 11.47 3.49 -5.29
CA HIS A 262 12.79 3.49 -4.68
C HIS A 262 12.76 2.73 -3.35
N ILE A 263 13.63 1.75 -3.22
CA ILE A 263 13.71 0.79 -2.12
C ILE A 263 15.10 0.90 -1.52
N VAL A 264 15.19 1.23 -0.23
CA VAL A 264 16.45 1.19 0.51
C VAL A 264 16.30 0.23 1.67
N VAL A 265 17.17 -0.77 1.73
CA VAL A 265 17.17 -1.78 2.81
C VAL A 265 18.55 -1.87 3.44
N ALA A 266 18.59 -2.08 4.75
CA ALA A 266 19.80 -2.41 5.49
C ALA A 266 19.47 -3.28 6.69
N GLY A 267 20.21 -4.36 6.91
CA GLY A 267 19.97 -5.26 8.04
C GLY A 267 20.67 -6.60 7.85
N THR A 268 20.04 -7.67 8.32
CA THR A 268 20.65 -9.01 8.32
C THR A 268 19.72 -10.10 7.80
N LEU A 269 20.33 -11.14 7.24
CA LEU A 269 19.72 -12.42 6.91
C LEU A 269 20.28 -13.49 7.86
N THR A 270 19.41 -14.19 8.56
CA THR A 270 19.76 -15.33 9.42
C THR A 270 19.56 -16.64 8.67
N ASP A 271 20.45 -17.61 8.92
CA ASP A 271 20.52 -18.88 8.19
C ASP A 271 20.40 -18.69 6.66
N PRO A 272 21.42 -18.12 6.00
CA PRO A 272 21.35 -17.79 4.59
C PRO A 272 21.18 -19.00 3.67
N GLN A 273 21.60 -20.21 4.10
CA GLN A 273 21.39 -21.44 3.31
C GLN A 273 19.92 -21.83 3.27
N ASN A 274 19.21 -21.67 4.38
CA ASN A 274 17.80 -21.99 4.46
C ASN A 274 16.87 -20.78 4.31
N LEU A 275 17.41 -19.58 4.13
CA LEU A 275 16.66 -18.32 4.12
C LEU A 275 15.76 -18.19 5.38
N GLY A 276 16.35 -18.37 6.55
CA GLY A 276 15.63 -18.47 7.83
C GLY A 276 14.74 -17.25 8.11
N ALA A 277 15.35 -16.09 8.38
CA ALA A 277 14.62 -14.85 8.56
C ALA A 277 15.43 -13.61 8.14
N LEU A 278 14.76 -12.61 7.56
CA LEU A 278 15.33 -11.29 7.33
C LEU A 278 14.86 -10.32 8.41
N ASP A 279 15.77 -9.49 8.91
CA ASP A 279 15.52 -8.41 9.85
C ASP A 279 16.16 -7.13 9.27
N LEU A 280 15.34 -6.29 8.66
CA LEU A 280 15.75 -5.19 7.81
C LEU A 280 15.13 -3.87 8.28
N ARG A 281 15.87 -2.78 8.24
CA ARG A 281 15.27 -1.45 8.09
C ARG A 281 14.93 -1.25 6.62
N LEU A 282 13.67 -0.92 6.35
CA LEU A 282 13.13 -0.72 5.01
C LEU A 282 12.67 0.72 4.85
N LYS A 283 13.15 1.38 3.80
CA LYS A 283 12.59 2.63 3.30
C LYS A 283 12.01 2.40 1.92
N LEU A 284 10.77 2.85 1.72
CA LEU A 284 10.08 2.80 0.43
C LEU A 284 9.66 4.21 0.05
N SER A 285 9.78 4.56 -1.22
CA SER A 285 9.15 5.77 -1.77
C SER A 285 8.77 5.59 -3.23
N GLY A 286 7.74 6.32 -3.68
CA GLY A 286 7.26 6.22 -5.05
C GLY A 286 6.13 7.22 -5.35
N ALA A 287 5.60 7.15 -6.57
CA ALA A 287 4.56 8.07 -7.04
C ALA A 287 3.15 7.68 -6.59
N SER A 288 2.84 6.37 -6.51
CA SER A 288 1.58 5.83 -6.00
C SER A 288 1.80 4.51 -5.27
N LEU A 289 1.03 4.22 -4.22
CA LEU A 289 1.06 2.93 -3.54
C LEU A 289 0.68 1.76 -4.47
N SER A 290 -0.16 2.01 -5.48
CA SER A 290 -0.54 1.00 -6.48
C SER A 290 0.64 0.50 -7.33
N ASP A 291 1.74 1.26 -7.42
CA ASP A 291 2.98 0.86 -8.11
C ASP A 291 3.72 -0.27 -7.39
N LEU A 292 3.36 -0.57 -6.13
CA LEU A 292 3.92 -1.69 -5.38
C LEU A 292 3.36 -3.05 -5.80
N TYR A 293 2.19 -3.09 -6.45
CA TYR A 293 1.55 -4.36 -6.83
C TYR A 293 2.40 -5.19 -7.81
N PRO A 294 2.92 -4.64 -8.93
CA PRO A 294 3.82 -5.39 -9.81
C PRO A 294 5.04 -5.94 -9.06
N LEU A 295 5.56 -5.21 -8.07
CA LEU A 295 6.76 -5.58 -7.33
C LEU A 295 6.51 -6.68 -6.29
N THR A 296 5.45 -6.52 -5.51
CA THR A 296 5.22 -7.28 -4.27
C THR A 296 4.03 -8.24 -4.36
N GLY A 297 3.11 -8.02 -5.31
CA GLY A 297 1.81 -8.70 -5.36
C GLY A 297 0.77 -8.16 -4.37
N VAL A 298 1.12 -7.19 -3.51
CA VAL A 298 0.19 -6.57 -2.56
C VAL A 298 -0.71 -5.58 -3.28
N THR A 299 -2.03 -5.72 -3.16
CA THR A 299 -2.99 -4.81 -3.77
C THR A 299 -3.22 -3.59 -2.87
N LEU A 300 -2.62 -2.46 -3.22
CA LEU A 300 -2.81 -1.18 -2.54
C LEU A 300 -3.55 -0.20 -3.46
N PRO A 301 -4.32 0.75 -2.90
CA PRO A 301 -5.08 1.71 -3.69
C PRO A 301 -4.17 2.72 -4.40
N ASP A 302 -4.74 3.42 -5.38
CA ASP A 302 -4.09 4.60 -5.95
C ASP A 302 -3.94 5.70 -4.90
N SER A 303 -2.81 6.39 -4.91
CA SER A 303 -2.49 7.43 -3.94
C SER A 303 -1.67 8.57 -4.54
N GLY A 304 -1.47 9.63 -3.77
CA GLY A 304 -0.36 10.55 -4.03
C GLY A 304 1.00 9.90 -3.74
N ALA A 305 2.07 10.65 -4.00
CA ALA A 305 3.45 10.22 -3.73
C ALA A 305 3.60 9.80 -2.26
N TYR A 306 4.30 8.70 -2.02
CA TYR A 306 4.44 8.13 -0.69
C TYR A 306 5.91 7.98 -0.31
N SER A 307 6.17 7.99 0.99
CA SER A 307 7.45 7.58 1.56
C SER A 307 7.24 6.95 2.93
N THR A 308 7.95 5.87 3.23
CA THR A 308 7.91 5.20 4.54
C THR A 308 9.30 4.74 4.98
N ASP A 309 9.52 4.63 6.28
CA ASP A 309 10.72 4.11 6.93
C ASP A 309 10.30 3.31 8.17
N GLY A 310 10.66 2.03 8.23
CA GLY A 310 10.30 1.14 9.32
C GLY A 310 11.13 -0.13 9.34
N ARG A 311 10.74 -1.09 10.19
CA ARG A 311 11.44 -2.38 10.32
C ARG A 311 10.66 -3.48 9.63
N LEU A 312 11.24 -4.13 8.63
CA LEU A 312 10.69 -5.30 7.97
C LEU A 312 11.32 -6.59 8.53
N ILE A 313 10.49 -7.47 9.09
CA ILE A 313 10.85 -8.83 9.47
C ILE A 313 10.19 -9.80 8.49
N VAL A 314 10.97 -10.69 7.89
CA VAL A 314 10.49 -11.66 6.89
C VAL A 314 10.82 -13.07 7.32
N GLN A 315 9.83 -13.97 7.24
CA GLN A 315 9.97 -15.40 7.49
C GLN A 315 9.46 -16.13 6.24
N LEU A 316 10.37 -16.69 5.43
CA LEU A 316 10.03 -17.22 4.11
C LEU A 316 9.52 -18.67 4.16
N LYS A 317 9.88 -19.43 5.20
CA LYS A 317 9.55 -20.86 5.35
C LYS A 317 8.54 -21.10 6.47
N GLU A 318 7.36 -20.51 6.33
CA GLU A 318 6.23 -20.71 7.26
C GLU A 318 5.18 -21.65 6.64
N PRO A 319 4.56 -22.57 7.42
CA PRO A 319 3.58 -23.53 6.89
C PRO A 319 2.36 -22.89 6.20
N GLN A 320 2.00 -21.67 6.61
CA GLN A 320 0.86 -20.92 6.07
C GLN A 320 1.24 -20.02 4.88
N GLY A 321 2.50 -20.07 4.43
CA GLY A 321 3.07 -19.15 3.42
C GLY A 321 3.95 -18.08 4.05
N ALA A 322 4.79 -17.45 3.24
CA ALA A 322 5.77 -16.47 3.70
C ALA A 322 5.12 -15.32 4.47
N ARG A 323 5.66 -14.99 5.64
CA ARG A 323 5.15 -13.94 6.54
C ARG A 323 6.08 -12.73 6.53
N PHE A 324 5.49 -11.55 6.43
CA PHE A 324 6.16 -10.26 6.42
C PHE A 324 5.53 -9.39 7.52
N ARG A 325 6.34 -8.78 8.38
CA ARG A 325 5.89 -7.80 9.37
C ARG A 325 6.65 -6.51 9.16
N TYR A 326 5.94 -5.42 8.88
CA TYR A 326 6.49 -4.07 8.77
C TYR A 326 6.08 -3.29 10.02
N GLU A 327 7.00 -3.21 10.97
CA GLU A 327 6.75 -2.75 12.35
C GLU A 327 7.21 -1.31 12.55
N GLY A 328 6.40 -0.54 13.29
CA GLY A 328 6.69 0.81 13.74
C GLY A 328 7.10 1.77 12.63
N PHE A 329 6.53 1.62 11.44
CA PHE A 329 6.91 2.46 10.32
C PHE A 329 6.35 3.87 10.47
N ASN A 330 7.09 4.84 9.95
CA ASN A 330 6.69 6.23 9.86
C ASN A 330 6.82 6.69 8.41
N GLY A 331 5.93 7.57 7.97
CA GLY A 331 5.90 7.96 6.56
C GLY A 331 4.89 9.05 6.23
N ARG A 332 4.70 9.25 4.93
CA ARG A 332 3.69 10.13 4.35
C ARG A 332 3.05 9.50 3.12
N ILE A 333 1.78 9.86 2.88
CA ILE A 333 1.06 9.62 1.63
C ILE A 333 0.49 10.98 1.20
N GLY A 334 0.95 11.49 0.06
CA GLY A 334 0.71 12.88 -0.32
C GLY A 334 1.33 13.83 0.70
N LYS A 335 0.49 14.59 1.40
CA LYS A 335 0.88 15.53 2.46
C LYS A 335 0.51 15.04 3.85
N SER A 336 -0.24 13.94 3.95
CA SER A 336 -0.68 13.34 5.20
C SER A 336 0.41 12.45 5.76
N ASP A 337 0.64 12.49 7.08
CA ASP A 337 1.49 11.50 7.74
C ASP A 337 0.77 10.15 7.87
N ILE A 338 1.55 9.08 7.92
CA ILE A 338 1.07 7.72 8.11
C ILE A 338 2.07 6.96 8.98
N HIS A 339 1.57 6.21 9.95
CA HIS A 339 2.37 5.38 10.83
C HIS A 339 1.62 4.12 11.25
N GLY A 340 2.36 3.11 11.70
CA GLY A 340 1.76 1.92 12.30
C GLY A 340 2.50 0.63 11.99
N ASP A 341 1.74 -0.46 12.01
CA ASP A 341 2.23 -1.83 11.83
C ASP A 341 1.39 -2.54 10.78
N LEU A 342 2.07 -3.22 9.84
CA LEU A 342 1.44 -4.04 8.82
C LEU A 342 2.00 -5.47 8.86
N GLY A 343 1.10 -6.45 8.74
CA GLY A 343 1.43 -7.85 8.54
C GLY A 343 0.91 -8.33 7.19
N PHE A 344 1.73 -9.05 6.44
CA PHE A 344 1.33 -9.69 5.19
C PHE A 344 1.69 -11.17 5.22
N VAL A 345 0.75 -12.02 4.85
CA VAL A 345 0.95 -13.47 4.74
C VAL A 345 0.65 -13.88 3.31
N ALA A 346 1.68 -14.35 2.60
CA ALA A 346 1.60 -14.85 1.23
C ALA A 346 1.05 -16.30 1.19
N GLY A 347 -0.16 -16.49 1.74
CA GLY A 347 -0.84 -17.79 1.84
C GLY A 347 -1.76 -18.11 0.65
N GLN A 348 -2.29 -19.33 0.65
CA GLN A 348 -3.31 -19.81 -0.30
C GLN A 348 -4.64 -19.98 0.44
N PRO A 349 -5.80 -19.80 -0.23
CA PRO A 349 -5.98 -19.49 -1.65
C PRO A 349 -5.72 -18.02 -2.03
N ARG A 350 -5.66 -17.13 -1.02
CA ARG A 350 -5.37 -15.71 -1.20
C ARG A 350 -4.41 -15.23 -0.11
N PRO A 351 -3.49 -14.32 -0.44
CA PRO A 351 -2.70 -13.65 0.58
C PRO A 351 -3.58 -12.73 1.44
N LYS A 352 -3.15 -12.46 2.68
CA LYS A 352 -3.87 -11.57 3.62
C LYS A 352 -2.98 -10.43 4.10
N LEU A 353 -3.46 -9.19 3.98
CA LEU A 353 -2.90 -8.01 4.61
C LEU A 353 -3.63 -7.70 5.92
N THR A 354 -2.89 -7.37 6.96
CA THR A 354 -3.42 -7.03 8.29
C THR A 354 -2.70 -5.82 8.84
N GLY A 355 -3.33 -5.02 9.69
CA GLY A 355 -2.58 -4.02 10.45
C GLY A 355 -3.40 -2.90 11.04
N LYS A 356 -2.69 -1.99 11.71
CA LYS A 356 -3.25 -0.78 12.31
C LYS A 356 -2.44 0.40 11.82
N LEU A 357 -3.15 1.37 11.26
CA LEU A 357 -2.59 2.56 10.66
C LEU A 357 -3.16 3.79 11.34
N VAL A 358 -2.31 4.78 11.56
CA VAL A 358 -2.69 6.04 12.18
C VAL A 358 -2.08 7.19 11.38
N SER A 359 -2.84 8.28 11.29
CA SER A 359 -2.42 9.56 10.77
C SER A 359 -2.74 10.61 11.85
N ASP A 360 -1.72 11.32 12.33
CA ASP A 360 -1.92 12.40 13.28
C ASP A 360 -2.50 13.65 12.58
N GLN A 361 -2.15 13.85 11.31
CA GLN A 361 -2.65 14.91 10.44
C GLN A 361 -2.99 14.36 9.04
N LEU A 362 -4.29 14.17 8.83
CA LEU A 362 -4.86 13.68 7.58
C LEU A 362 -5.41 14.83 6.74
N LEU A 363 -4.92 15.03 5.52
CA LEU A 363 -5.49 16.01 4.60
C LEU A 363 -6.57 15.34 3.76
N PHE A 364 -7.75 15.94 3.71
CA PHE A 364 -8.87 15.39 2.92
C PHE A 364 -8.52 15.25 1.43
N THR A 365 -7.67 16.12 0.89
CA THR A 365 -7.19 16.05 -0.49
C THR A 365 -6.43 14.77 -0.81
N ASP A 366 -5.80 14.13 0.18
CA ASP A 366 -5.07 12.88 -0.01
C ASP A 366 -6.00 11.65 0.05
N LEU A 367 -7.23 11.81 0.56
CA LEU A 367 -8.29 10.79 0.49
C LEU A 367 -9.08 10.84 -0.82
N ALA A 368 -9.08 11.99 -1.51
CA ALA A 368 -9.87 12.21 -2.72
C ALA A 368 -9.64 11.16 -3.83
N PRO A 369 -8.40 10.69 -4.11
CA PRO A 369 -8.17 9.63 -5.10
C PRO A 369 -8.87 8.30 -4.78
N LEU A 370 -9.08 7.98 -3.50
CA LEU A 370 -9.73 6.73 -3.08
C LEU A 370 -11.21 6.66 -3.48
N ILE A 371 -11.83 7.82 -3.65
CA ILE A 371 -13.26 7.97 -3.96
C ILE A 371 -13.50 8.66 -5.32
N GLY A 372 -12.43 8.90 -6.10
CA GLY A 372 -12.49 9.57 -7.40
C GLY A 372 -12.89 11.05 -7.35
N ALA A 373 -12.67 11.70 -6.21
CA ALA A 373 -13.01 13.11 -5.99
C ALA A 373 -11.84 14.07 -6.28
N ASP A 374 -10.72 13.57 -6.80
CA ASP A 374 -9.57 14.39 -7.18
C ASP A 374 -9.79 15.13 -8.52
N SER A 375 -8.99 16.16 -8.76
CA SER A 375 -9.12 16.95 -10.00
C SER A 375 -8.79 16.12 -11.24
N ASN A 376 -9.40 16.44 -12.38
CA ASN A 376 -9.06 15.83 -13.69
C ASN A 376 -7.56 15.88 -14.01
N ALA A 377 -6.84 16.91 -13.55
CA ALA A 377 -5.39 17.02 -13.72
C ALA A 377 -4.61 16.03 -12.84
N ALA A 378 -5.07 15.80 -11.60
CA ALA A 378 -4.49 14.82 -10.69
C ALA A 378 -4.75 13.39 -11.19
N GLN A 379 -5.98 13.11 -11.61
CA GLN A 379 -6.37 11.84 -12.20
C GLN A 379 -5.51 11.49 -13.43
N LYS A 380 -5.30 12.45 -14.34
CA LYS A 380 -4.42 12.25 -15.50
C LYS A 380 -2.97 11.96 -15.10
N LYS A 381 -2.44 12.60 -14.04
CA LYS A 381 -1.06 12.38 -13.58
C LYS A 381 -0.84 10.97 -13.01
N ARG A 382 -1.86 10.36 -12.40
CA ARG A 382 -1.81 8.98 -11.90
C ARG A 382 -2.30 7.94 -12.93
N GLY A 383 -2.50 8.33 -14.19
CA GLY A 383 -2.86 7.42 -15.28
C GLY A 383 -4.35 7.08 -15.39
N GLY A 384 -5.23 7.79 -14.68
CA GLY A 384 -6.68 7.62 -14.80
C GLY A 384 -7.23 8.16 -16.13
N GLU A 385 -8.16 7.43 -16.72
CA GLU A 385 -8.78 7.78 -18.03
C GLU A 385 -10.10 8.54 -17.90
N SER A 386 -10.78 8.42 -16.75
CA SER A 386 -12.07 9.08 -16.54
C SER A 386 -11.90 10.60 -16.44
N LYS A 387 -12.97 11.33 -16.81
CA LYS A 387 -13.04 12.78 -16.74
C LYS A 387 -14.33 13.17 -16.05
N GLN A 388 -14.21 13.84 -14.91
CA GLN A 388 -15.35 14.41 -14.21
C GLN A 388 -16.05 15.43 -15.14
N PRO A 389 -17.33 15.21 -15.51
CA PRO A 389 -18.06 16.11 -16.40
C PRO A 389 -18.25 17.48 -15.77
N ALA A 390 -18.18 18.53 -16.59
CA ALA A 390 -18.47 19.89 -16.13
C ALA A 390 -19.91 19.98 -15.61
N GLY A 391 -20.09 20.55 -14.41
CA GLY A 391 -21.41 20.73 -13.78
C GLY A 391 -21.94 19.52 -13.01
N LYS A 392 -21.18 18.41 -12.94
CA LYS A 392 -21.48 17.26 -12.07
C LYS A 392 -20.58 17.28 -10.83
N VAL A 393 -21.18 17.02 -9.67
CA VAL A 393 -20.53 16.95 -8.36
C VAL A 393 -20.26 15.52 -7.90
N LEU A 394 -21.02 14.54 -8.39
CA LEU A 394 -20.81 13.13 -7.99
C LEU A 394 -19.63 12.53 -8.77
N PRO A 395 -18.64 11.90 -8.10
CA PRO A 395 -17.52 11.26 -8.75
C PRO A 395 -17.93 10.17 -9.76
N VAL A 396 -17.46 10.30 -11.00
CA VAL A 396 -17.74 9.31 -12.07
C VAL A 396 -16.61 8.31 -12.29
N GLU A 397 -15.46 8.50 -11.65
CA GLU A 397 -14.35 7.56 -11.75
C GLU A 397 -14.73 6.19 -11.20
N THR A 398 -14.32 5.15 -11.94
CA THR A 398 -14.65 3.78 -11.58
C THR A 398 -13.67 3.21 -10.57
N PHE A 399 -14.18 2.48 -9.58
CA PHE A 399 -13.35 1.69 -8.68
C PHE A 399 -12.64 0.56 -9.44
N ALA A 400 -11.34 0.41 -9.21
CA ALA A 400 -10.53 -0.69 -9.74
C ALA A 400 -10.81 -1.98 -8.93
N THR A 401 -11.88 -2.70 -9.32
CA THR A 401 -12.38 -3.90 -8.62
C THR A 401 -11.77 -5.20 -9.13
N ASP A 402 -11.04 -5.16 -10.24
CA ASP A 402 -10.39 -6.29 -10.90
C ASP A 402 -9.43 -7.07 -9.99
N ARG A 403 -8.83 -6.38 -9.02
CA ARG A 403 -7.86 -6.96 -8.07
C ARG A 403 -8.43 -7.26 -6.69
N TRP A 404 -9.70 -6.98 -6.43
CA TRP A 404 -10.30 -7.18 -5.11
C TRP A 404 -10.36 -8.66 -4.69
N ARG A 405 -10.22 -9.59 -5.64
CA ARG A 405 -10.15 -11.04 -5.37
C ARG A 405 -8.71 -11.57 -5.31
N ALA A 406 -7.71 -10.73 -5.54
CA ALA A 406 -6.31 -11.15 -5.53
C ALA A 406 -5.73 -11.25 -4.12
N MET A 407 -6.36 -10.62 -3.13
CA MET A 407 -5.89 -10.55 -1.74
C MET A 407 -7.06 -10.23 -0.79
N ASP A 408 -6.99 -10.72 0.44
CA ASP A 408 -7.87 -10.34 1.53
C ASP A 408 -7.18 -9.28 2.43
N ALA A 409 -7.95 -8.40 3.09
CA ALA A 409 -7.41 -7.34 3.92
C ALA A 409 -8.21 -7.15 5.22
N ASP A 410 -7.52 -6.77 6.29
CA ASP A 410 -8.07 -6.52 7.62
C ASP A 410 -7.24 -5.42 8.29
N VAL A 411 -7.59 -4.17 7.99
CA VAL A 411 -6.79 -3.00 8.32
C VAL A 411 -7.65 -1.98 9.07
N GLU A 412 -7.24 -1.61 10.27
CA GLU A 412 -7.81 -0.48 11.00
C GLU A 412 -7.05 0.79 10.61
N PHE A 413 -7.77 1.88 10.31
CA PHE A 413 -7.17 3.18 10.03
C PHE A 413 -7.81 4.28 10.88
N THR A 414 -6.97 5.11 11.52
CA THR A 414 -7.39 6.24 12.36
C THR A 414 -6.72 7.54 11.92
N GLY A 415 -7.50 8.53 11.50
CA GLY A 415 -7.05 9.90 11.31
C GLY A 415 -7.46 10.76 12.51
N LYS A 416 -6.50 11.21 13.33
CA LYS A 416 -6.80 11.95 14.57
C LYS A 416 -7.22 13.40 14.33
N ARG A 417 -6.71 14.01 13.27
CA ARG A 417 -7.05 15.37 12.88
C ARG A 417 -7.17 15.45 11.36
N ILE A 418 -8.35 15.81 10.87
CA ILE A 418 -8.54 16.12 9.45
C ILE A 418 -8.32 17.60 9.20
N VAL A 419 -7.50 17.92 8.20
CA VAL A 419 -7.27 19.29 7.73
C VAL A 419 -7.94 19.44 6.36
N GLN A 420 -8.95 20.30 6.29
CA GLN A 420 -9.66 20.64 5.06
C GLN A 420 -9.49 22.13 4.69
N THR A 421 -9.58 22.41 3.40
CA THR A 421 -9.85 23.73 2.83
C THR A 421 -11.32 24.13 3.00
N GLN A 422 -11.57 25.01 3.97
CA GLN A 422 -12.64 26.02 4.10
C GLN A 422 -14.15 25.63 4.16
N ASP A 423 -14.61 24.49 3.63
CA ASP A 423 -16.07 24.32 3.39
C ASP A 423 -16.84 23.41 4.37
N LEU A 424 -16.21 22.38 4.95
CA LEU A 424 -16.85 21.48 5.94
C LEU A 424 -15.82 21.09 7.02
N PRO A 425 -16.10 21.25 8.32
CA PRO A 425 -15.13 20.86 9.35
C PRO A 425 -15.27 19.36 9.66
N PHE A 426 -14.46 18.51 9.01
CA PHE A 426 -14.16 17.17 9.52
C PHE A 426 -13.13 17.27 10.63
N SER A 427 -13.34 16.58 11.76
CA SER A 427 -12.40 16.57 12.89
C SER A 427 -11.49 15.36 12.85
N ASP A 428 -12.05 14.17 12.67
CA ASP A 428 -11.38 12.89 12.81
C ASP A 428 -12.04 11.82 11.92
N LEU A 429 -11.35 10.70 11.75
CA LEU A 429 -11.81 9.55 11.01
C LEU A 429 -11.36 8.26 11.68
N TYR A 430 -12.26 7.30 11.76
CA TYR A 430 -11.92 5.92 12.08
C TYR A 430 -12.58 5.00 11.05
N THR A 431 -11.85 3.99 10.56
CA THR A 431 -12.45 2.94 9.75
C THR A 431 -11.79 1.59 9.98
N HIS A 432 -12.59 0.53 9.92
CA HIS A 432 -12.09 -0.84 9.80
C HIS A 432 -12.36 -1.35 8.37
N VAL A 433 -11.28 -1.50 7.62
CA VAL A 433 -11.29 -1.95 6.23
C VAL A 433 -11.15 -3.46 6.20
N LEU A 434 -12.21 -4.13 5.73
CA LEU A 434 -12.25 -5.57 5.53
C LEU A 434 -12.42 -5.85 4.05
N LEU A 435 -11.52 -6.62 3.45
CA LEU A 435 -11.65 -7.16 2.11
C LEU A 435 -11.62 -8.68 2.22
N ASP A 436 -12.70 -9.34 1.84
CA ASP A 436 -12.81 -10.80 1.87
C ASP A 436 -13.43 -11.29 0.56
N ASP A 437 -12.66 -12.03 -0.23
CA ASP A 437 -13.05 -12.59 -1.54
C ASP A 437 -13.77 -11.59 -2.46
N GLY A 438 -13.22 -10.39 -2.60
CA GLY A 438 -13.81 -9.36 -3.46
C GLY A 438 -14.97 -8.58 -2.87
N GLN A 439 -15.31 -8.78 -1.59
CA GLN A 439 -16.26 -7.94 -0.87
C GLN A 439 -15.50 -6.96 0.05
N LEU A 440 -15.56 -5.67 -0.26
CA LEU A 440 -15.00 -4.60 0.56
C LEU A 440 -16.05 -4.10 1.55
N SER A 441 -15.68 -4.03 2.83
CA SER A 441 -16.52 -3.48 3.90
C SER A 441 -15.74 -2.42 4.69
N LEU A 442 -16.40 -1.31 5.00
CA LEU A 442 -15.93 -0.26 5.90
C LEU A 442 -16.90 -0.24 7.07
N GLN A 443 -16.55 -0.92 8.17
CA GLN A 443 -17.49 -1.18 9.26
C GLN A 443 -16.81 -1.17 10.64
N PRO A 444 -17.00 -0.14 11.48
CA PRO A 444 -17.66 1.12 11.16
C PRO A 444 -16.73 2.06 10.40
N LEU A 445 -17.27 2.92 9.56
CA LEU A 445 -16.64 4.14 9.07
C LEU A 445 -17.22 5.33 9.84
N ARG A 446 -16.39 6.01 10.62
CA ARG A 446 -16.79 7.10 11.51
C ARG A 446 -16.08 8.39 11.15
N PHE A 447 -16.81 9.49 11.17
CA PHE A 447 -16.27 10.84 11.04
C PHE A 447 -16.87 11.76 12.07
N GLY A 448 -16.05 12.59 12.71
CA GLY A 448 -16.55 13.81 13.34
C GLY A 448 -16.74 14.90 12.28
N VAL A 449 -17.93 15.51 12.21
CA VAL A 449 -18.31 16.51 11.20
C VAL A 449 -19.20 17.58 11.82
N ALA A 450 -18.89 18.86 11.59
CA ALA A 450 -19.75 19.98 12.04
C ALA A 450 -20.13 19.91 13.53
N GLY A 451 -19.21 19.43 14.38
CA GLY A 451 -19.42 19.28 15.82
C GLY A 451 -20.31 18.11 16.25
N GLY A 452 -20.76 17.28 15.30
CA GLY A 452 -21.46 16.02 15.51
C GLY A 452 -20.67 14.81 14.97
N GLN A 453 -21.36 13.68 14.82
CA GLN A 453 -20.74 12.42 14.41
C GLN A 453 -21.55 11.71 13.31
N LEU A 454 -20.85 11.24 12.29
CA LEU A 454 -21.37 10.41 11.20
C LEU A 454 -20.83 8.99 11.37
N ASP A 455 -21.73 8.04 11.58
CA ASP A 455 -21.44 6.61 11.52
C ASP A 455 -21.96 6.04 10.20
N ALA A 456 -21.13 5.28 9.50
CA ALA A 456 -21.49 4.64 8.24
C ALA A 456 -21.00 3.18 8.21
N ASP A 457 -21.87 2.28 7.76
CA ASP A 457 -21.51 0.91 7.38
C ASP A 457 -21.63 0.79 5.87
N ILE A 458 -20.49 0.65 5.19
CA ILE A 458 -20.44 0.55 3.73
C ILE A 458 -20.02 -0.86 3.34
N ARG A 459 -20.73 -1.46 2.39
CA ARG A 459 -20.38 -2.75 1.78
C ARG A 459 -20.44 -2.63 0.26
N LEU A 460 -19.37 -3.02 -0.40
CA LEU A 460 -19.22 -3.03 -1.85
C LEU A 460 -18.86 -4.46 -2.29
N ASP A 461 -19.70 -5.06 -3.12
CA ASP A 461 -19.50 -6.41 -3.64
C ASP A 461 -18.98 -6.37 -5.09
N GLY A 462 -17.66 -6.52 -5.22
CA GLY A 462 -16.94 -6.55 -6.49
C GLY A 462 -17.04 -7.89 -7.23
N ARG A 463 -17.73 -8.90 -6.68
CA ARG A 463 -17.95 -10.18 -7.36
C ARG A 463 -19.02 -10.09 -8.45
N SER A 464 -19.91 -9.11 -8.33
CA SER A 464 -20.92 -8.79 -9.35
C SER A 464 -20.46 -7.68 -10.29
N GLN A 465 -20.92 -7.72 -11.55
CA GLN A 465 -20.69 -6.66 -12.53
C GLN A 465 -22.05 -6.20 -13.12
N PRO A 466 -22.44 -4.91 -12.96
CA PRO A 466 -21.78 -3.89 -12.14
C PRO A 466 -21.78 -4.25 -10.64
N LEU A 467 -20.83 -3.70 -9.87
CA LEU A 467 -20.73 -3.99 -8.44
C LEU A 467 -22.01 -3.55 -7.71
N GLN A 468 -22.30 -4.24 -6.61
CA GLN A 468 -23.43 -3.91 -5.73
C GLN A 468 -22.92 -3.16 -4.50
N GLY A 469 -23.53 -2.02 -4.18
CA GLY A 469 -23.20 -1.23 -3.01
C GLY A 469 -24.36 -1.14 -2.03
N ARG A 470 -24.06 -1.14 -0.73
CA ARG A 470 -24.98 -0.76 0.33
C ARG A 470 -24.29 0.17 1.31
N ALA A 471 -24.99 1.21 1.73
CA ALA A 471 -24.53 2.12 2.77
C ALA A 471 -25.66 2.33 3.78
N LYS A 472 -25.35 2.10 5.05
CA LYS A 472 -26.20 2.54 6.18
C LYS A 472 -25.50 3.69 6.86
N LEU A 473 -26.17 4.82 7.01
CA LEU A 473 -25.60 6.03 7.59
C LEU A 473 -26.46 6.50 8.76
N SER A 474 -25.81 6.99 9.80
CA SER A 474 -26.43 7.64 10.96
C SER A 474 -25.64 8.90 11.28
N ALA A 475 -26.25 10.06 11.06
CA ALA A 475 -25.73 11.37 11.44
C ALA A 475 -26.38 11.80 12.76
N ARG A 476 -25.58 12.22 13.75
CA ARG A 476 -26.08 12.67 15.06
C ARG A 476 -25.40 13.96 15.50
N GLY A 477 -26.17 14.90 16.02
CA GLY A 477 -25.66 16.12 16.64
C GLY A 477 -24.98 17.12 15.69
N PHE A 478 -25.32 17.13 14.40
CA PHE A 478 -24.69 18.05 13.44
C PHE A 478 -25.14 19.48 13.69
N LYS A 479 -24.21 20.38 14.02
CA LYS A 479 -24.56 21.76 14.37
C LYS A 479 -24.80 22.57 13.10
N LEU A 480 -26.02 23.10 12.93
CA LEU A 480 -26.43 23.85 11.74
C LEU A 480 -25.44 24.96 11.34
N LYS A 481 -25.01 25.76 12.32
CA LYS A 481 -24.00 26.82 12.14
C LYS A 481 -22.68 26.32 11.52
N GLN A 482 -22.24 25.13 11.88
CA GLN A 482 -20.97 24.55 11.43
C GLN A 482 -21.11 23.76 10.12
N LEU A 483 -22.32 23.31 9.80
CA LEU A 483 -22.61 22.56 8.57
C LEU A 483 -22.62 23.46 7.33
N PHE A 484 -22.98 24.74 7.49
CA PHE A 484 -23.03 25.73 6.40
C PHE A 484 -22.24 27.01 6.74
N PRO A 485 -20.92 26.91 6.97
CA PRO A 485 -20.13 28.01 7.52
C PRO A 485 -19.97 29.19 6.54
N THR A 486 -20.10 28.93 5.24
CA THR A 486 -19.97 29.91 4.16
C THR A 486 -21.28 30.62 3.81
N PHE A 487 -22.42 30.16 4.34
CA PHE A 487 -23.72 30.76 4.07
C PHE A 487 -24.12 31.67 5.24
N GLU A 488 -23.95 32.99 5.06
CA GLU A 488 -24.18 34.02 6.11
C GLU A 488 -25.46 33.81 6.94
N PRO A 489 -26.64 33.54 6.34
CA PRO A 489 -27.87 33.35 7.11
C PRO A 489 -27.86 32.15 8.06
N MET A 490 -26.97 31.17 7.84
CA MET A 490 -26.82 30.01 8.73
C MET A 490 -25.88 30.27 9.91
N LYS A 491 -25.11 31.37 9.92
CA LYS A 491 -24.18 31.69 11.02
C LYS A 491 -24.87 32.05 12.34
N THR A 492 -26.11 32.52 12.26
CA THR A 492 -27.02 32.80 13.38
C THR A 492 -28.00 31.66 13.64
N SER A 493 -27.89 30.55 12.90
CA SER A 493 -28.79 29.41 13.06
C SER A 493 -28.24 28.40 14.07
N PHE A 494 -29.09 27.93 14.97
CA PHE A 494 -28.76 26.97 16.03
C PHE A 494 -29.71 25.78 15.96
N GLY A 495 -29.26 24.62 16.43
CA GLY A 495 -30.00 23.37 16.34
C GLY A 495 -29.11 22.23 15.87
N GLU A 496 -29.57 21.01 16.13
CA GLU A 496 -28.85 19.78 15.80
C GLU A 496 -29.61 19.00 14.74
N LEU A 497 -28.94 18.75 13.61
CA LEU A 497 -29.43 17.86 12.57
C LEU A 497 -29.03 16.42 12.91
N ASN A 498 -30.04 15.56 12.90
CA ASN A 498 -29.91 14.12 13.03
C ASN A 498 -30.50 13.48 11.78
N GLY A 499 -29.97 12.35 11.34
CA GLY A 499 -30.52 11.67 10.19
C GLY A 499 -30.05 10.24 10.03
N ASP A 500 -30.83 9.45 9.33
CA ASP A 500 -30.56 8.05 9.02
C ASP A 500 -30.81 7.79 7.54
N ALA A 501 -29.97 6.95 6.93
CA ALA A 501 -30.15 6.50 5.56
C ALA A 501 -29.79 5.03 5.40
N ASP A 502 -30.58 4.29 4.62
CA ASP A 502 -30.24 2.93 4.16
C ASP A 502 -30.44 2.89 2.65
N ILE A 503 -29.32 2.83 1.93
CA ILE A 503 -29.27 3.01 0.48
C ILE A 503 -28.55 1.80 -0.11
N ARG A 504 -29.10 1.25 -1.19
CA ARG A 504 -28.48 0.20 -2.01
C ARG A 504 -28.48 0.62 -3.47
N GLY A 505 -27.43 0.28 -4.21
CA GLY A 505 -27.30 0.66 -5.62
C GLY A 505 -26.40 -0.29 -6.39
N ARG A 506 -26.33 -0.10 -7.70
CA ARG A 506 -25.47 -0.86 -8.62
C ARG A 506 -24.66 0.06 -9.52
N GLY A 507 -23.35 -0.10 -9.56
CA GLY A 507 -22.51 0.74 -10.41
C GLY A 507 -21.08 0.81 -9.94
N ASN A 508 -20.15 0.98 -10.87
CA ASN A 508 -18.72 0.95 -10.56
C ASN A 508 -18.14 2.29 -10.10
N SER A 509 -18.96 3.30 -9.80
CA SER A 509 -18.55 4.63 -9.31
C SER A 509 -19.58 5.18 -8.32
N ILE A 510 -19.24 6.24 -7.58
CA ILE A 510 -20.19 6.89 -6.66
C ILE A 510 -21.44 7.39 -7.42
N ALA A 511 -21.23 8.07 -8.55
CA ALA A 511 -22.33 8.55 -9.39
C ALA A 511 -23.22 7.41 -9.92
N ALA A 512 -22.63 6.27 -10.32
CA ALA A 512 -23.40 5.13 -10.81
C ALA A 512 -24.16 4.39 -9.69
N LEU A 513 -23.56 4.25 -8.50
CA LEU A 513 -24.21 3.67 -7.33
C LEU A 513 -25.42 4.50 -6.88
N LEU A 514 -25.25 5.82 -6.74
CA LEU A 514 -26.33 6.72 -6.36
C LEU A 514 -27.37 6.89 -7.48
N GLY A 515 -26.92 6.89 -8.74
CA GLY A 515 -27.80 7.02 -9.90
C GLY A 515 -28.72 5.83 -10.17
N THR A 516 -28.52 4.70 -9.47
CA THR A 516 -29.38 3.51 -9.51
C THR A 516 -29.91 3.14 -8.12
N ALA A 517 -29.77 4.05 -7.15
CA ALA A 517 -30.02 3.75 -5.77
C ALA A 517 -31.51 3.55 -5.45
N ASP A 518 -31.79 2.61 -4.55
CA ASP A 518 -33.06 2.47 -3.86
C ASP A 518 -32.83 2.61 -2.34
N GLY A 519 -33.76 3.24 -1.62
CA GLY A 519 -33.62 3.38 -0.17
C GLY A 519 -34.51 4.45 0.44
N ASP A 520 -34.18 4.82 1.67
CA ASP A 520 -34.80 5.93 2.37
C ASP A 520 -33.75 6.80 3.09
N LEU A 521 -34.08 8.09 3.21
CA LEU A 521 -33.31 9.09 3.93
C LEU A 521 -34.27 9.84 4.84
N ARG A 522 -33.98 9.86 6.13
CA ARG A 522 -34.74 10.57 7.16
C ARG A 522 -33.85 11.57 7.85
N MET A 523 -34.35 12.78 8.05
CA MET A 523 -33.65 13.83 8.78
C MET A 523 -34.61 14.52 9.75
N LEU A 524 -34.06 14.91 10.89
CA LEU A 524 -34.77 15.56 11.98
C LEU A 524 -33.89 16.64 12.61
N ILE A 525 -34.49 17.81 12.80
CA ILE A 525 -33.99 18.86 13.68
C ILE A 525 -35.07 19.06 14.74
N ASN A 526 -34.71 18.91 16.01
CA ASN A 526 -35.58 19.25 17.14
C ASN A 526 -35.05 20.53 17.76
N ASP A 527 -35.93 21.50 18.00
CA ASP A 527 -35.63 22.76 18.70
C ASP A 527 -34.35 23.49 18.20
N GLY A 528 -34.55 24.55 17.44
CA GLY A 528 -33.46 25.37 16.94
C GLY A 528 -33.84 26.82 16.79
N ALA A 529 -33.00 27.57 16.11
CA ALA A 529 -33.26 28.94 15.70
C ALA A 529 -32.69 29.16 14.30
N VAL A 530 -33.35 29.99 13.52
CA VAL A 530 -32.91 30.41 12.19
C VAL A 530 -32.92 31.93 12.10
N SER A 531 -32.06 32.50 11.26
CA SER A 531 -32.07 33.92 10.89
C SER A 531 -33.48 34.39 10.53
N ARG A 532 -33.93 35.50 11.13
CA ARG A 532 -35.18 36.16 10.77
C ARG A 532 -35.11 36.73 9.36
N GLY A 533 -33.97 37.28 8.98
CA GLY A 533 -33.71 37.71 7.60
C GLY A 533 -33.97 36.58 6.60
N LEU A 534 -33.51 35.36 6.88
CA LEU A 534 -33.79 34.19 6.01
C LEU A 534 -35.29 33.86 5.94
N MET A 535 -36.00 33.95 7.05
CA MET A 535 -37.46 33.72 7.10
C MET A 535 -38.26 34.83 6.39
N GLU A 536 -37.76 36.05 6.41
CA GLU A 536 -38.39 37.19 5.74
C GLU A 536 -38.15 37.17 4.23
N ILE A 537 -36.97 36.73 3.79
CA ILE A 537 -36.67 36.40 2.39
C ILE A 537 -37.61 35.29 1.90
N ALA A 538 -37.71 34.19 2.65
CA ALA A 538 -38.58 33.06 2.29
C ALA A 538 -40.07 33.45 2.27
N GLY A 539 -40.49 34.36 3.14
CA GLY A 539 -41.86 34.89 3.18
C GLY A 539 -42.14 36.04 2.19
N LEU A 540 -41.12 36.51 1.45
CA LEU A 540 -41.14 37.70 0.59
C LEU A 540 -41.70 38.95 1.30
N ASN A 541 -41.33 39.12 2.57
CA ASN A 541 -41.79 40.23 3.39
C ASN A 541 -40.81 41.41 3.30
N VAL A 542 -40.97 42.21 2.24
CA VAL A 542 -40.08 43.34 1.90
C VAL A 542 -40.02 44.39 3.01
N GLY A 543 -41.12 44.61 3.73
CA GLY A 543 -41.19 45.62 4.80
C GLY A 543 -40.30 45.30 5.99
N ASN A 544 -40.32 44.05 6.46
CA ASN A 544 -39.49 43.66 7.60
C ASN A 544 -38.04 43.37 7.23
N TYR A 545 -37.76 42.88 6.01
CA TYR A 545 -36.38 42.64 5.56
C TYR A 545 -35.52 43.91 5.64
N VAL A 546 -36.08 45.06 5.25
CA VAL A 546 -35.40 46.37 5.33
C VAL A 546 -35.14 46.78 6.78
N VAL A 547 -36.03 46.43 7.72
CA VAL A 547 -35.85 46.68 9.16
C VAL A 547 -34.76 45.78 9.73
N SER A 548 -34.71 44.51 9.33
CA SER A 548 -33.69 43.54 9.72
C SER A 548 -32.28 43.97 9.29
N GLU A 549 -32.15 44.54 8.09
CA GLU A 549 -30.89 45.08 7.56
C GLU A 549 -30.42 46.34 8.33
N LEU A 550 -31.36 47.15 8.84
CA LEU A 550 -31.08 48.41 9.54
C LEU A 550 -30.81 48.25 11.05
N PHE A 551 -31.41 47.24 11.70
CA PHE A 551 -31.41 47.11 13.17
C PHE A 551 -30.82 45.77 13.69
N GLY A 552 -30.30 44.93 12.80
CA GLY A 552 -29.67 43.64 13.13
C GLY A 552 -30.62 42.45 13.02
N ASP A 553 -30.07 41.32 12.58
CA ASP A 553 -30.81 40.08 12.37
C ASP A 553 -31.19 39.42 13.71
N LYS A 554 -32.47 39.10 13.88
CA LYS A 554 -33.00 38.43 15.07
C LYS A 554 -33.19 36.95 14.78
N GLU A 555 -33.32 36.14 15.82
CA GLU A 555 -33.60 34.72 15.68
C GLU A 555 -35.12 34.45 15.56
N VAL A 556 -35.47 33.38 14.83
CA VAL A 556 -36.80 32.78 14.76
C VAL A 556 -36.68 31.34 15.23
N LYS A 557 -37.46 30.95 16.24
CA LYS A 557 -37.40 29.58 16.78
C LYS A 557 -37.90 28.57 15.75
N ILE A 558 -37.11 27.51 15.55
CA ILE A 558 -37.49 26.28 14.85
C ILE A 558 -38.10 25.35 15.89
N ASN A 559 -39.36 24.95 15.72
CA ASN A 559 -39.98 23.95 16.58
C ASN A 559 -39.46 22.56 16.20
N CYS A 560 -39.57 22.23 14.90
CA CYS A 560 -38.86 21.10 14.32
C CYS A 560 -38.68 21.27 12.81
N ALA A 561 -37.78 20.47 12.25
CA ALA A 561 -37.72 20.22 10.82
C ALA A 561 -37.63 18.72 10.59
N VAL A 562 -38.45 18.22 9.68
CA VAL A 562 -38.61 16.81 9.39
C VAL A 562 -38.46 16.60 7.89
N SER A 563 -37.66 15.62 7.48
CA SER A 563 -37.55 15.18 6.10
C SER A 563 -37.59 13.65 6.04
N ASP A 564 -38.47 13.08 5.23
CA ASP A 564 -38.49 11.67 4.82
C ASP A 564 -38.55 11.60 3.30
N LEU A 565 -37.47 11.09 2.72
CA LEU A 565 -37.27 10.96 1.28
C LEU A 565 -37.23 9.49 0.92
N GLY A 566 -38.00 9.10 -0.10
CA GLY A 566 -37.88 7.79 -0.72
C GLY A 566 -37.03 7.87 -1.97
N ILE A 567 -36.07 6.96 -2.10
CA ILE A 567 -35.19 6.87 -3.27
C ILE A 567 -35.59 5.63 -4.06
N LYS A 568 -35.84 5.80 -5.36
CA LYS A 568 -36.10 4.71 -6.29
C LYS A 568 -35.38 4.96 -7.61
N ASP A 569 -34.55 4.01 -8.04
CA ASP A 569 -33.72 4.12 -9.27
C ASP A 569 -33.00 5.49 -9.38
N GLY A 570 -32.40 5.93 -8.28
CA GLY A 570 -31.67 7.19 -8.19
C GLY A 570 -32.54 8.46 -8.15
N LEU A 571 -33.87 8.36 -8.16
CA LEU A 571 -34.77 9.48 -7.96
C LEU A 571 -35.23 9.54 -6.50
N ALA A 572 -34.70 10.52 -5.74
CA ALA A 572 -35.20 10.85 -4.41
C ALA A 572 -36.45 11.72 -4.52
N SER A 573 -37.54 11.34 -3.85
CA SER A 573 -38.81 12.05 -3.83
C SER A 573 -39.26 12.31 -2.40
N THR A 574 -39.80 13.50 -2.14
CA THR A 574 -40.32 13.91 -0.83
C THR A 574 -41.58 13.11 -0.47
N ARG A 575 -41.57 12.39 0.66
CA ARG A 575 -42.79 11.84 1.27
C ARG A 575 -43.35 12.77 2.34
N ALA A 576 -42.45 13.37 3.11
CA ALA A 576 -42.74 14.51 3.98
C ALA A 576 -41.49 15.36 4.08
N PHE A 577 -41.60 16.67 3.86
CA PHE A 577 -40.52 17.59 4.16
C PHE A 577 -41.14 18.90 4.67
N VAL A 578 -41.06 19.08 5.98
CA VAL A 578 -41.77 20.14 6.71
C VAL A 578 -40.79 20.85 7.64
N PHE A 579 -40.83 22.16 7.63
CA PHE A 579 -40.09 23.01 8.56
C PHE A 579 -41.10 23.85 9.35
N ASP A 580 -41.27 23.55 10.64
CA ASP A 580 -42.16 24.26 11.54
C ASP A 580 -41.37 25.28 12.36
N THR A 581 -41.75 26.55 12.25
CA THR A 581 -41.22 27.65 13.05
C THR A 581 -42.31 28.34 13.85
N GLU A 582 -41.89 29.23 14.75
CA GLU A 582 -42.77 30.16 15.46
C GLU A 582 -43.66 30.99 14.51
N ASN A 583 -43.15 31.38 13.33
CA ASN A 583 -43.82 32.34 12.45
C ASN A 583 -44.52 31.70 11.24
N ALA A 584 -44.14 30.49 10.85
CA ALA A 584 -44.62 29.83 9.63
C ALA A 584 -44.38 28.30 9.65
N ILE A 585 -45.18 27.59 8.85
CA ILE A 585 -44.94 26.20 8.44
C ILE A 585 -44.48 26.22 6.99
N ILE A 586 -43.39 25.55 6.65
CA ILE A 586 -42.86 25.51 5.29
C ILE A 586 -42.93 24.06 4.79
N TYR A 587 -43.72 23.83 3.76
CA TYR A 587 -43.78 22.55 3.06
C TYR A 587 -42.84 22.56 1.87
N ILE A 588 -42.08 21.48 1.69
CA ILE A 588 -41.15 21.32 0.59
C ILE A 588 -41.52 20.05 -0.17
N ASP A 589 -41.86 20.20 -1.44
CA ASP A 589 -42.24 19.10 -2.32
C ASP A 589 -41.31 19.04 -3.52
N GLY A 590 -40.93 17.85 -3.97
CA GLY A 590 -40.18 17.72 -5.21
C GLY A 590 -39.27 16.51 -5.28
N THR A 591 -38.27 16.62 -6.13
CA THR A 591 -37.36 15.52 -6.43
C THR A 591 -35.90 15.97 -6.52
N ALA A 592 -35.00 15.02 -6.25
CA ALA A 592 -33.58 15.12 -6.55
C ALA A 592 -33.17 13.86 -7.33
N ASN A 593 -32.64 14.03 -8.53
CA ASN A 593 -32.24 12.94 -9.40
C ASN A 593 -30.72 12.77 -9.37
N PHE A 594 -30.23 11.69 -8.74
CA PHE A 594 -28.79 11.41 -8.62
C PHE A 594 -28.12 11.00 -9.94
N LYS A 595 -28.89 10.51 -10.92
CA LYS A 595 -28.37 10.12 -12.23
C LYS A 595 -28.05 11.34 -13.10
N THR A 596 -28.97 12.30 -13.13
CA THR A 596 -28.84 13.55 -13.90
C THR A 596 -28.27 14.70 -13.08
N GLU A 597 -28.16 14.54 -11.76
CA GLU A 597 -27.75 15.55 -10.78
C GLU A 597 -28.60 16.82 -10.87
N GLN A 598 -29.91 16.63 -11.05
CA GLN A 598 -30.90 17.70 -11.13
C GLN A 598 -31.75 17.75 -9.86
N LEU A 599 -31.95 18.96 -9.36
CA LEU A 599 -32.85 19.28 -8.27
C LEU A 599 -34.11 19.93 -8.86
N ASP A 600 -35.27 19.62 -8.30
CA ASP A 600 -36.52 20.33 -8.57
C ASP A 600 -37.40 20.29 -7.32
N LEU A 601 -37.29 21.35 -6.51
CA LEU A 601 -38.03 21.53 -5.26
C LEU A 601 -38.95 22.74 -5.37
N LYS A 602 -40.15 22.59 -4.83
CA LYS A 602 -41.14 23.65 -4.62
C LYS A 602 -41.29 23.87 -3.12
N ILE A 603 -41.23 25.14 -2.70
CA ILE A 603 -41.28 25.55 -1.30
C ILE A 603 -42.55 26.38 -1.12
N ASN A 604 -43.45 25.90 -0.27
CA ASN A 604 -44.74 26.49 0.01
C ASN A 604 -44.79 26.96 1.48
N PRO A 605 -44.50 28.25 1.76
CA PRO A 605 -44.57 28.80 3.10
C PRO A 605 -46.00 29.20 3.48
N GLU A 606 -46.47 28.78 4.65
CA GLU A 606 -47.75 29.14 5.26
C GLU A 606 -47.52 29.92 6.56
N SER A 607 -48.09 31.12 6.68
CA SER A 607 -47.91 31.99 7.86
C SER A 607 -48.85 31.59 9.00
N LYS A 608 -48.32 31.50 10.23
CA LYS A 608 -49.12 31.31 11.47
C LYS A 608 -49.69 32.62 12.03
N GLY A 609 -49.18 33.77 11.58
CA GLY A 609 -49.57 35.10 12.06
C GLY A 609 -50.06 36.05 10.96
N PHE A 610 -50.65 37.17 11.37
CA PHE A 610 -51.10 38.24 10.48
C PHE A 610 -49.90 38.95 9.81
N ARG A 611 -49.95 39.13 8.48
CA ARG A 611 -48.89 39.83 7.73
C ARG A 611 -49.48 40.90 6.83
N VAL A 612 -48.96 42.12 6.99
CA VAL A 612 -49.21 43.26 6.09
C VAL A 612 -48.09 43.22 5.05
N PHE A 613 -48.40 43.02 3.77
CA PHE A 613 -47.46 42.85 2.64
C PHE A 613 -46.88 41.44 2.44
N SER A 614 -47.72 40.40 2.38
CA SER A 614 -47.27 39.05 2.00
C SER A 614 -47.62 38.71 0.56
N LEU A 615 -46.58 38.44 -0.25
CA LEU A 615 -46.74 38.04 -1.64
C LEU A 615 -47.07 36.55 -1.82
N ARG A 616 -47.06 35.73 -0.75
CA ARG A 616 -47.40 34.28 -0.66
C ARG A 616 -47.18 33.50 -1.97
N SER A 617 -46.01 33.68 -2.59
CA SER A 617 -45.72 33.04 -3.87
C SER A 617 -44.81 31.86 -3.61
N PRO A 618 -45.15 30.66 -4.11
CA PRO A 618 -44.28 29.51 -3.96
C PRO A 618 -42.87 29.84 -4.46
N LEU A 619 -41.87 29.41 -3.69
CA LEU A 619 -40.49 29.47 -4.13
C LEU A 619 -40.16 28.16 -4.84
N TYR A 620 -39.11 28.18 -5.66
CA TYR A 620 -38.57 26.98 -6.26
C TYR A 620 -37.05 26.95 -6.08
N VAL A 621 -36.50 25.75 -6.06
CA VAL A 621 -35.07 25.48 -6.19
C VAL A 621 -34.91 24.39 -7.25
N ASN A 622 -34.39 24.75 -8.42
CA ASN A 622 -34.25 23.81 -9.53
C ASN A 622 -32.88 23.88 -10.21
N GLY A 623 -32.59 22.91 -11.06
CA GLY A 623 -31.36 22.87 -11.87
C GLY A 623 -30.27 21.97 -11.28
N PRO A 624 -29.03 22.07 -11.80
CA PRO A 624 -27.96 21.13 -11.45
C PRO A 624 -27.51 21.25 -9.99
N PHE A 625 -27.11 20.14 -9.35
CA PHE A 625 -26.55 20.13 -7.99
C PHE A 625 -25.35 21.07 -7.81
N ALA A 626 -24.51 21.21 -8.85
CA ALA A 626 -23.37 22.11 -8.83
C ALA A 626 -23.75 23.59 -8.76
N LYS A 627 -24.94 23.96 -9.23
CA LYS A 627 -25.41 25.35 -9.30
C LYS A 627 -26.94 25.38 -9.28
N PRO A 628 -27.58 25.12 -8.14
CA PRO A 628 -29.03 25.20 -8.02
C PRO A 628 -29.47 26.66 -8.21
N ASN A 629 -30.59 26.83 -8.90
CA ASN A 629 -31.23 28.11 -9.12
C ASN A 629 -32.43 28.23 -8.18
N ALA A 630 -32.42 29.25 -7.32
CA ALA A 630 -33.53 29.55 -6.41
C ALA A 630 -34.27 30.79 -6.89
N GLY A 631 -35.59 30.78 -6.83
CA GLY A 631 -36.40 31.92 -7.26
C GLY A 631 -37.85 31.87 -6.79
N VAL A 632 -38.61 32.88 -7.20
CA VAL A 632 -40.04 33.01 -6.89
C VAL A 632 -40.87 32.70 -8.13
N GLN A 633 -42.00 32.00 -7.96
CA GLN A 633 -42.94 31.81 -9.05
C GLN A 633 -43.65 33.13 -9.42
N ALA A 634 -43.38 33.63 -10.62
CA ALA A 634 -43.88 34.93 -11.10
C ALA A 634 -45.41 34.97 -11.35
N GLY A 635 -46.05 33.84 -11.65
CA GLY A 635 -47.47 33.78 -11.99
C GLY A 635 -48.39 34.34 -10.88
N PRO A 636 -48.34 33.78 -9.66
CA PRO A 636 -49.10 34.30 -8.51
C PRO A 636 -48.75 35.75 -8.15
N LEU A 637 -47.48 36.15 -8.32
CA LEU A 637 -47.02 37.53 -8.11
C LEU A 637 -47.70 38.52 -9.06
N LEU A 638 -47.73 38.19 -10.36
CA LEU A 638 -48.32 39.04 -11.40
C LEU A 638 -49.82 39.22 -11.19
N LEU A 639 -50.54 38.16 -10.83
CA LEU A 639 -51.97 38.22 -10.53
C LEU A 639 -52.27 39.14 -9.33
N ARG A 640 -51.47 39.06 -8.25
CA ARG A 640 -51.63 39.92 -7.07
C ARG A 640 -51.21 41.36 -7.34
N GLY A 641 -50.15 41.58 -8.12
CA GLY A 641 -49.76 42.91 -8.58
C GLY A 641 -50.85 43.58 -9.41
N ALA A 642 -51.47 42.83 -10.34
CA ALA A 642 -52.61 43.31 -11.11
C ALA A 642 -53.82 43.62 -10.22
N GLY A 643 -54.11 42.78 -9.22
CA GLY A 643 -55.16 43.03 -8.23
C GLY A 643 -54.91 44.29 -7.39
N MET A 644 -53.67 44.51 -6.93
CA MET A 644 -53.26 45.72 -6.22
C MET A 644 -53.45 46.97 -7.08
N VAL A 645 -53.06 46.91 -8.36
CA VAL A 645 -53.24 48.03 -9.29
C VAL A 645 -54.73 48.28 -9.56
N ALA A 646 -55.51 47.23 -9.82
CA ALA A 646 -56.95 47.35 -10.07
C ALA A 646 -57.70 47.93 -8.87
N LEU A 647 -57.46 47.40 -7.65
CA LEU A 647 -58.05 47.92 -6.42
C LEU A 647 -57.53 49.32 -6.07
N GLY A 648 -56.27 49.60 -6.35
CA GLY A 648 -55.65 50.91 -6.16
C GLY A 648 -56.25 51.99 -7.05
N VAL A 649 -56.54 51.64 -8.32
CA VAL A 649 -57.20 52.54 -9.29
C VAL A 649 -58.66 52.78 -8.94
N VAL A 650 -59.38 51.74 -8.49
CA VAL A 650 -60.84 51.81 -8.26
C VAL A 650 -61.19 52.38 -6.88
N ALA A 651 -60.46 52.00 -5.83
CA ALA A 651 -60.82 52.27 -4.43
C ALA A 651 -59.74 53.04 -3.66
N GLY A 652 -58.72 53.54 -4.36
CA GLY A 652 -57.64 54.37 -3.82
C GLY A 652 -56.43 53.56 -3.31
N PRO A 653 -55.29 54.24 -3.04
CA PRO A 653 -54.01 53.59 -2.76
C PRO A 653 -54.05 52.62 -1.57
N ALA A 654 -54.80 52.96 -0.52
CA ALA A 654 -54.95 52.12 0.67
C ALA A 654 -55.71 50.81 0.39
N ALA A 655 -56.68 50.83 -0.53
CA ALA A 655 -57.44 49.64 -0.92
C ALA A 655 -56.60 48.67 -1.78
N GLY A 656 -55.67 49.19 -2.59
CA GLY A 656 -54.69 48.36 -3.30
C GLY A 656 -53.83 47.52 -2.34
N LEU A 657 -53.47 48.08 -1.18
CA LEU A 657 -52.67 47.36 -0.17
C LEU A 657 -53.44 46.21 0.51
N LEU A 658 -54.78 46.24 0.52
CA LEU A 658 -55.59 45.13 1.03
C LEU A 658 -55.37 43.84 0.24
N ALA A 659 -55.03 43.93 -1.05
CA ALA A 659 -54.69 42.77 -1.88
C ALA A 659 -53.42 42.03 -1.42
N LEU A 660 -52.61 42.66 -0.56
CA LEU A 660 -51.36 42.14 -0.01
C LEU A 660 -51.49 41.76 1.49
N VAL A 661 -52.67 41.93 2.09
CA VAL A 661 -52.94 41.56 3.48
C VAL A 661 -53.27 40.08 3.56
N ALA A 662 -52.60 39.40 4.48
CA ALA A 662 -52.67 37.96 4.67
C ALA A 662 -53.10 37.67 6.11
N THR A 663 -54.34 37.19 6.30
CA THR A 663 -54.79 36.62 7.58
C THR A 663 -54.19 35.23 7.73
N GLY A 664 -53.48 34.99 8.85
CA GLY A 664 -52.96 33.67 9.20
C GLY A 664 -54.03 32.83 9.88
N ASP A 665 -53.95 31.52 9.72
CA ASP A 665 -54.74 30.57 10.49
C ASP A 665 -53.97 30.21 11.77
N ASN A 666 -54.66 30.15 12.92
CA ASN A 666 -54.07 29.73 14.20
C ASN A 666 -53.84 28.22 14.19
N THR A 667 -52.81 27.78 13.46
CA THR A 667 -52.48 26.35 13.30
C THR A 667 -51.56 25.87 14.42
N PRO A 668 -51.95 24.83 15.21
CA PRO A 668 -51.10 24.27 16.26
C PRO A 668 -49.85 23.57 15.70
N ASP A 669 -48.88 23.30 16.59
CA ASP A 669 -47.61 22.62 16.29
C ASP A 669 -47.83 21.26 15.59
N GLN A 670 -47.23 21.09 14.40
CA GLN A 670 -47.38 19.89 13.57
C GLN A 670 -46.32 18.81 13.86
N CYS A 671 -45.32 19.11 14.69
CA CYS A 671 -44.18 18.24 14.92
C CYS A 671 -44.56 16.93 15.61
N THR A 672 -45.37 16.99 16.67
CA THR A 672 -45.83 15.80 17.42
C THR A 672 -46.57 14.79 16.54
N PRO A 673 -47.64 15.16 15.79
CA PRO A 673 -48.34 14.21 14.93
C PRO A 673 -47.50 13.70 13.74
N LEU A 674 -46.58 14.52 13.19
CA LEU A 674 -45.68 14.08 12.12
C LEU A 674 -44.64 13.07 12.63
N LEU A 675 -44.07 13.30 13.82
CA LEU A 675 -43.13 12.39 14.46
C LEU A 675 -43.76 11.04 14.84
N GLU A 676 -45.00 11.05 15.34
CA GLU A 676 -45.75 9.81 15.59
C GLU A 676 -46.02 9.03 14.29
N ARG A 677 -46.37 9.72 13.21
CA ARG A 677 -46.60 9.11 11.89
C ARG A 677 -45.32 8.56 11.25
N LEU A 678 -44.18 9.22 11.44
CA LEU A 678 -42.87 8.72 11.04
C LEU A 678 -42.50 7.45 11.80
N LYS A 679 -42.69 7.44 13.13
CA LYS A 679 -42.49 6.25 13.96
C LYS A 679 -43.41 5.10 13.54
N ALA A 680 -44.63 5.40 13.10
CA ALA A 680 -45.62 4.42 12.66
C ALA A 680 -45.52 4.02 11.17
N GLY A 681 -44.61 4.62 10.38
CA GLY A 681 -44.49 4.36 8.94
C GLY A 681 -45.71 4.78 8.09
N LYS A 682 -46.52 5.72 8.60
CA LYS A 682 -47.80 6.14 8.00
C LYS A 682 -47.81 7.65 7.76
N LEU A 683 -47.00 8.14 6.84
CA LEU A 683 -47.08 9.53 6.41
C LEU A 683 -48.29 9.75 5.48
N PRO A 684 -49.01 10.88 5.60
CA PRO A 684 -50.07 11.21 4.66
C PRO A 684 -49.47 11.40 3.26
N LYS A 685 -50.17 10.88 2.23
CA LYS A 685 -49.92 11.34 0.85
C LYS A 685 -50.27 12.82 0.83
N THR A 686 -49.36 13.62 0.25
CA THR A 686 -49.42 15.08 0.12
C THR A 686 -50.85 15.64 0.06
N VAL A 687 -51.12 16.62 0.93
CA VAL A 687 -52.34 17.41 0.92
C VAL A 687 -52.38 18.20 -0.40
N LYS A 688 -53.52 18.17 -1.09
CA LYS A 688 -53.77 18.88 -2.35
C LYS A 688 -53.76 20.38 -2.19
#